data_AF-A0AAN5X492-F1
#
_entry.id   AF-A0AAN5X492-F1
#
_cell.length_a   1.000
_cell.length_b   1.000
_cell.length_c   1.000
_cell.angle_alpha   90.00
_cell.angle_beta   90.00
_cell.angle_gamma   90.00
#
_symmetry.space_group_name_H-M   'P 1'
#
loop_
_entity.id
_entity.type
_entity.pdbx_description
1 polymer ?
#
loop_
_entity_poly.entity_id
_entity_poly.type
_entity_poly.pdbx_seq_one_letter_code
_entity_poly.pdbx_strand_id
1 'polypeptide(L)'
;MALIEIQRFPGTPKERYRVPNGTLFYDWLAANDATFHRDLLIIRNGVKLRDDDELAFELSELDKIQIFDQPKGIVEDILSPIFKVVGQVFSFLAPKPAIANTGGNTVDSPNNSLTGQTNTARVYKAKPDIYGQVRSFPDLIQESVFEYVRQNDKDGGLKYVTEWMCIGIGKYDYESVRYSESSLGSLAGAEYQFYQPGEVIPQIVEGYGFDDVDGQEVPGQNEAGDFPIETATANTVVSGTYSGGQIAMKIVKQSDFDYFMGLVLPHAVTFTINVTYSTASGNVTTDATFSGTLISAVETNDGAVTNPVRWYTFTMSDLQGPQDIPANATINTTKFILNDNEALVVGPFFSPVESSQLWLHTQSSLGGKKQTNWKVVIWKIDDDYNQIPGTTQTFTYYQGTPHDHTSEVFYRTDKITPSGGFGKYAISFQRTDNSSDASVLKVEEIHAINIRTNVVHPTDTLVRVKVRATENALGSRERKYNALVTRHTITYNLNTQTVDYTLRPSRSFADAVAHTWLIMGEQSVSSIDLYGLYSIAESLPDDRLGYFDYTFDDENDSLGDRVQAICNAASVVAYWDDGVLTFTRDQKVDYPAAVFNRANMKTDEYKMTYEATLPGGYDGVQVSYVHPTTNNKTYINYRVLNGAIVEQEAENPNKLEIVGFRNEYQARERAMREVKRLIYSRVKMNAKVFEDGIIQVGSVIQMPDIYDSNQQQGYITGRAGNNFDTSEPITFTGSMYVLVTDSMGNPTLRYPASPRTDTKYGFTAAIPNIQLNIWNGDTVQLPSRYLIATVEELDSQLWTVNSIKPNTDNTVSLTVSEYSDSIYS
;
A
#
# COMPACT_ATOMS: atom_id res chain seq x y z
N MET A 1 -37.79 -15.07 3.82
CA MET A 1 -37.43 -16.28 4.59
C MET A 1 -37.25 -15.84 6.02
N ALA A 2 -37.78 -16.60 6.98
CA ALA A 2 -37.52 -16.34 8.39
C ALA A 2 -36.05 -16.62 8.72
N LEU A 3 -35.50 -15.90 9.71
CA LEU A 3 -34.14 -16.09 10.17
C LEU A 3 -34.16 -16.73 11.56
N ILE A 4 -33.52 -17.88 11.72
CA ILE A 4 -33.29 -18.52 13.02
C ILE A 4 -31.81 -18.42 13.36
N GLU A 5 -31.46 -17.70 14.42
CA GLU A 5 -30.11 -17.60 14.97
C GLU A 5 -29.97 -18.56 16.15
N ILE A 6 -28.88 -19.33 16.23
CA ILE A 6 -28.57 -20.21 17.35
C ILE A 6 -27.25 -19.76 17.97
N GLN A 7 -27.26 -19.51 19.28
CA GLN A 7 -26.09 -19.28 20.10
C GLN A 7 -25.84 -20.52 20.98
N ARG A 8 -24.81 -21.30 20.65
CA ARG A 8 -24.40 -22.48 21.44
C ARG A 8 -23.63 -22.09 22.70
N PHE A 9 -22.60 -21.26 22.54
CA PHE A 9 -21.76 -20.78 23.65
C PHE A 9 -21.42 -19.30 23.43
N PRO A 10 -21.29 -18.49 24.50
CA PRO A 10 -20.67 -17.16 24.37
C PRO A 10 -19.29 -17.26 23.70
N GLY A 11 -19.00 -16.35 22.77
CA GLY A 11 -17.70 -16.32 22.05
C GLY A 11 -17.58 -17.29 20.87
N THR A 12 -18.61 -18.05 20.53
CA THR A 12 -18.68 -18.79 19.26
C THR A 12 -19.56 -18.05 18.24
N PRO A 13 -19.27 -18.13 16.93
CA PRO A 13 -20.14 -17.59 15.90
C PRO A 13 -21.58 -18.10 16.02
N LYS A 14 -22.55 -17.21 15.81
CA LYS A 14 -23.97 -17.55 15.75
C LYS A 14 -24.23 -18.43 14.53
N GLU A 15 -24.81 -19.61 14.71
CA GLU A 15 -25.35 -20.37 13.58
C GLU A 15 -26.62 -19.67 13.10
N ARG A 16 -26.82 -19.51 11.80
CA ARG A 16 -28.00 -18.81 11.28
C ARG A 16 -28.66 -19.60 10.16
N TYR A 17 -29.96 -19.82 10.22
CA TYR A 17 -30.70 -20.63 9.26
C TYR A 17 -31.78 -19.77 8.59
N ARG A 18 -31.75 -19.73 7.24
CA ARG A 18 -32.83 -19.15 6.44
C ARG A 18 -33.89 -20.22 6.22
N VAL A 19 -35.08 -20.00 6.78
CA VAL A 19 -36.16 -20.97 6.72
C VAL A 19 -37.26 -20.47 5.77
N PRO A 20 -37.76 -21.31 4.83
CA PRO A 20 -38.84 -20.93 3.93
C PRO A 20 -40.08 -20.43 4.68
N ASN A 21 -40.70 -19.37 4.17
CA ASN A 21 -41.96 -18.86 4.73
C ASN A 21 -43.03 -19.97 4.68
N GLY A 22 -43.85 -20.09 5.72
CA GLY A 22 -44.86 -21.15 5.86
C GLY A 22 -44.32 -22.46 6.47
N THR A 23 -43.02 -22.55 6.79
CA THR A 23 -42.49 -23.69 7.56
C THR A 23 -42.99 -23.60 9.00
N LEU A 24 -43.50 -24.70 9.55
CA LEU A 24 -43.89 -24.78 10.96
C LEU A 24 -42.64 -24.78 11.85
N PHE A 25 -42.54 -23.85 12.79
CA PHE A 25 -41.35 -23.74 13.65
C PHE A 25 -41.08 -25.00 14.46
N TYR A 26 -42.12 -25.65 14.99
CA TYR A 26 -42.00 -26.92 15.69
C TYR A 26 -41.37 -28.02 14.82
N ASP A 27 -41.79 -28.16 13.57
CA ASP A 27 -41.26 -29.19 12.67
C ASP A 27 -39.78 -28.92 12.37
N TRP A 28 -39.41 -27.65 12.20
CA TRP A 28 -38.01 -27.26 12.04
C TRP A 28 -37.20 -27.55 13.31
N LEU A 29 -37.72 -27.22 14.48
CA LEU A 29 -37.04 -27.47 15.77
C LEU A 29 -36.86 -28.97 16.00
N ALA A 30 -37.90 -29.78 15.79
CA ALA A 30 -37.87 -31.23 15.93
C ALA A 30 -36.91 -31.90 14.95
N ALA A 31 -36.82 -31.40 13.72
CA ALA A 31 -35.86 -31.90 12.74
C ALA A 31 -34.39 -31.64 13.15
N ASN A 32 -34.15 -30.64 14.00
CA ASN A 32 -32.82 -30.25 14.49
C ASN A 32 -32.57 -30.65 15.96
N ASP A 33 -33.52 -31.33 16.61
CA ASP A 33 -33.50 -31.71 18.04
C ASP A 33 -32.22 -32.46 18.45
N ALA A 34 -31.74 -33.36 17.58
CA ALA A 34 -30.53 -34.14 17.83
C ALA A 34 -29.24 -33.29 17.92
N THR A 35 -29.29 -32.02 17.48
CA THR A 35 -28.15 -31.11 17.55
C THR A 35 -28.14 -30.28 18.83
N PHE A 36 -29.28 -30.12 19.52
CA PHE A 36 -29.44 -29.24 20.68
C PHE A 36 -29.10 -29.94 22.00
N HIS A 37 -28.61 -29.17 22.97
CA HIS A 37 -28.60 -29.58 24.37
C HIS A 37 -30.02 -29.52 24.95
N ARG A 38 -30.24 -30.17 26.09
CA ARG A 38 -31.59 -30.41 26.61
C ARG A 38 -32.35 -29.16 27.07
N ASP A 39 -31.67 -28.05 27.33
CA ASP A 39 -32.30 -26.81 27.79
C ASP A 39 -32.12 -25.71 26.74
N LEU A 40 -33.25 -25.28 26.15
CA LEU A 40 -33.30 -24.26 25.11
C LEU A 40 -34.00 -23.00 25.61
N LEU A 41 -33.39 -21.86 25.38
CA LEU A 41 -34.03 -20.54 25.49
C LEU A 41 -34.37 -20.06 24.09
N ILE A 42 -35.66 -20.02 23.75
CA ILE A 42 -36.13 -19.58 22.43
C ILE A 42 -36.74 -18.19 22.55
N ILE A 43 -36.33 -17.29 21.66
CA ILE A 43 -36.82 -15.92 21.55
C ILE A 43 -37.36 -15.73 20.13
N ARG A 44 -38.62 -15.33 19.98
CA ARG A 44 -39.24 -14.98 18.69
C ARG A 44 -39.50 -13.48 18.67
N ASN A 45 -38.91 -12.76 17.71
CA ASN A 45 -39.08 -11.31 17.52
C ASN A 45 -38.84 -10.52 18.81
N GLY A 46 -37.82 -10.92 19.57
CA GLY A 46 -37.49 -10.34 20.87
C GLY A 46 -38.24 -10.97 22.06
N VAL A 47 -39.31 -11.74 21.86
CA VAL A 47 -40.11 -12.31 22.96
C VAL A 47 -39.67 -13.74 23.29
N LYS A 48 -39.27 -14.01 24.53
CA LYS A 48 -38.97 -15.38 25.01
C LYS A 48 -40.23 -16.24 25.00
N LEU A 49 -40.16 -17.42 24.37
CA LEU A 49 -41.18 -18.46 24.47
C LEU A 49 -41.03 -19.20 25.82
N ARG A 50 -42.15 -19.41 26.50
CA ARG A 50 -42.25 -20.18 27.74
C ARG A 50 -42.38 -21.67 27.44
N ASP A 51 -42.15 -22.50 28.45
CA ASP A 51 -42.29 -23.96 28.36
C ASP A 51 -43.71 -24.40 27.92
N ASP A 52 -44.72 -23.57 28.19
CA ASP A 52 -46.12 -23.82 27.86
C ASP A 52 -46.56 -23.18 26.52
N ASP A 53 -45.70 -22.40 25.86
CA ASP A 53 -46.07 -21.68 24.63
C ASP A 53 -46.11 -22.62 23.41
N GLU A 54 -47.06 -22.39 22.52
CA GLU A 54 -47.23 -23.21 21.31
C GLU A 54 -46.11 -22.94 20.31
N LEU A 55 -45.29 -23.96 20.04
CA LEU A 55 -44.20 -23.91 19.05
C LEU A 55 -44.68 -24.16 17.61
N ALA A 56 -45.94 -24.56 17.43
CA ALA A 56 -46.55 -24.90 16.15
C ALA A 56 -47.09 -23.67 15.40
N PHE A 57 -46.22 -22.69 15.13
CA PHE A 57 -46.57 -21.52 14.32
C PHE A 57 -45.81 -21.50 12.99
N GLU A 58 -46.45 -20.94 11.96
CA GLU A 58 -45.82 -20.74 10.66
C GLU A 58 -44.83 -19.57 10.70
N LEU A 59 -43.63 -19.81 10.17
CA LEU A 59 -42.58 -18.81 10.05
C LEU A 59 -42.84 -17.86 8.87
N SER A 60 -42.69 -16.56 9.10
CA SER A 60 -42.79 -15.52 8.08
C SER A 60 -41.47 -14.78 7.88
N GLU A 61 -41.35 -13.99 6.82
CA GLU A 61 -40.14 -13.17 6.57
C GLU A 61 -39.88 -12.09 7.62
N LEU A 62 -40.88 -11.77 8.44
CA LEU A 62 -40.76 -10.83 9.56
C LEU A 62 -40.30 -11.54 10.85
N ASP A 63 -40.24 -12.88 10.86
CA ASP A 63 -39.84 -13.64 12.03
C ASP A 63 -38.32 -13.78 12.11
N LYS A 64 -37.75 -13.22 13.19
CA LYS A 64 -36.39 -13.45 13.67
C LYS A 64 -36.45 -14.25 14.96
N ILE A 65 -35.97 -15.48 14.92
CA ILE A 65 -35.90 -16.38 16.08
C ILE A 65 -34.47 -16.45 16.57
N GLN A 66 -34.26 -16.40 17.88
CA GLN A 66 -32.97 -16.63 18.52
C GLN A 66 -33.11 -17.81 19.48
N ILE A 67 -32.22 -18.78 19.37
CA ILE A 67 -32.19 -19.98 20.20
C ILE A 67 -30.87 -19.96 20.95
N PHE A 68 -30.91 -19.95 22.28
CA PHE A 68 -29.73 -20.11 23.10
C PHE A 68 -29.74 -21.53 23.64
N ASP A 69 -28.71 -22.29 23.28
CA ASP A 69 -28.60 -23.71 23.56
C ASP A 69 -27.59 -23.93 24.70
N GLN A 70 -28.04 -24.39 25.88
CA GLN A 70 -27.20 -24.47 27.08
C GLN A 70 -27.07 -25.90 27.65
N PRO A 71 -25.87 -26.32 28.11
CA PRO A 71 -25.67 -27.62 28.75
C PRO A 71 -26.31 -27.67 30.15
N LYS A 72 -26.95 -28.81 30.46
CA LYS A 72 -27.75 -29.02 31.67
C LYS A 72 -26.90 -28.99 32.95
N GLY A 73 -27.34 -28.24 33.98
CA GLY A 73 -26.76 -28.25 35.33
C GLY A 73 -25.94 -27.02 35.73
N ILE A 74 -25.84 -26.03 34.86
CA ILE A 74 -25.20 -24.73 35.11
C ILE A 74 -26.29 -23.63 35.27
N VAL A 75 -27.32 -23.93 36.06
CA VAL A 75 -28.59 -23.19 36.02
C VAL A 75 -28.58 -21.92 36.89
N GLU A 76 -27.58 -21.71 37.75
CA GLU A 76 -27.54 -20.53 38.64
C GLU A 76 -26.24 -19.69 38.56
N ASP A 77 -25.05 -20.29 38.45
CA ASP A 77 -23.78 -19.53 38.43
C ASP A 77 -23.45 -18.88 37.07
N ILE A 78 -24.11 -19.30 35.98
CA ILE A 78 -23.95 -18.76 34.62
C ILE A 78 -25.21 -17.99 34.18
N LEU A 79 -25.96 -17.41 35.12
CA LEU A 79 -26.81 -16.24 34.80
C LEU A 79 -25.98 -14.93 34.74
N SER A 80 -24.74 -14.98 35.21
CA SER A 80 -23.77 -13.87 35.21
C SER A 80 -22.98 -13.60 33.90
N PRO A 81 -22.89 -14.48 32.88
CA PRO A 81 -22.15 -14.22 31.65
C PRO A 81 -23.05 -14.14 30.41
N ILE A 82 -24.39 -14.15 30.53
CA ILE A 82 -25.31 -13.83 29.42
C ILE A 82 -25.21 -12.35 29.03
N PHE A 83 -24.73 -11.55 29.97
CA PHE A 83 -24.59 -10.11 29.83
C PHE A 83 -23.10 -9.81 30.00
N LYS A 84 -22.33 -9.84 28.91
CA LYS A 84 -21.02 -9.20 28.89
C LYS A 84 -21.07 -8.11 27.86
N VAL A 85 -21.11 -6.88 28.34
CA VAL A 85 -20.81 -5.73 27.51
C VAL A 85 -19.42 -5.87 26.89
N VAL A 86 -19.44 -5.79 25.56
CA VAL A 86 -18.30 -5.85 24.65
C VAL A 86 -17.20 -4.86 25.07
N GLY A 87 -16.03 -5.40 25.41
CA GLY A 87 -14.98 -4.68 26.15
C GLY A 87 -13.90 -3.99 25.34
N GLN A 88 -13.92 -3.98 24.00
CA GLN A 88 -12.94 -3.22 23.21
C GLN A 88 -13.59 -2.57 21.99
N VAL A 89 -13.90 -1.27 22.14
CA VAL A 89 -14.44 -0.42 21.08
C VAL A 89 -13.33 0.56 20.65
N PHE A 90 -12.87 0.46 19.40
CA PHE A 90 -12.14 1.56 18.78
C PHE A 90 -13.09 2.76 18.70
N SER A 91 -12.69 3.94 19.17
CA SER A 91 -13.52 5.15 19.23
C SER A 91 -14.09 5.53 17.85
N PHE A 92 -15.32 5.12 17.53
CA PHE A 92 -15.77 4.89 16.15
C PHE A 92 -16.61 6.00 15.47
N LEU A 93 -17.12 7.03 16.14
CA LEU A 93 -18.12 7.92 15.50
C LEU A 93 -17.63 9.27 15.01
N ALA A 94 -16.31 9.44 14.94
CA ALA A 94 -15.73 10.37 13.97
C ALA A 94 -15.09 9.51 12.86
N PRO A 95 -15.50 9.65 11.58
CA PRO A 95 -14.77 9.08 10.46
C PRO A 95 -13.41 9.77 10.38
N LYS A 96 -12.46 9.31 11.19
CA LYS A 96 -11.04 9.52 10.92
C LYS A 96 -10.53 8.18 10.40
N PRO A 97 -10.23 8.05 9.11
CA PRO A 97 -9.49 6.88 8.66
C PRO A 97 -8.19 6.82 9.49
N ALA A 98 -7.89 5.66 10.09
CA ALA A 98 -6.59 5.42 10.73
C ALA A 98 -5.45 5.52 9.70
N ILE A 99 -5.77 5.24 8.44
CA ILE A 99 -4.86 5.28 7.29
C ILE A 99 -5.03 6.64 6.62
N ALA A 100 -4.12 7.56 6.89
CA ALA A 100 -4.09 8.85 6.24
C ALA A 100 -3.65 8.65 4.78
N ASN A 101 -4.46 9.09 3.81
CA ASN A 101 -4.03 9.23 2.42
C ASN A 101 -3.17 10.51 2.27
N THR A 102 -2.10 10.58 3.07
CA THR A 102 -1.14 11.68 3.03
C THR A 102 -0.19 11.38 1.89
N GLY A 103 -0.49 11.87 0.68
CA GLY A 103 0.39 11.85 -0.50
C GLY A 103 1.74 12.56 -0.29
N GLY A 104 2.51 12.07 0.68
CA GLY A 104 3.80 12.53 1.11
C GLY A 104 4.88 11.75 0.39
N ASN A 105 5.84 12.48 -0.15
CA ASN A 105 6.78 12.09 -1.21
C ASN A 105 7.72 10.89 -0.95
N THR A 106 7.52 10.01 0.04
CA THR A 106 8.48 8.92 0.34
C THR A 106 7.93 7.57 0.85
N VAL A 107 6.61 7.42 1.12
CA VAL A 107 6.07 6.15 1.67
C VAL A 107 5.06 5.48 0.75
N ASP A 108 4.21 6.25 0.07
CA ASP A 108 3.06 5.71 -0.67
C ASP A 108 3.43 5.13 -2.04
N SER A 109 2.66 4.15 -2.50
CA SER A 109 2.69 3.61 -3.85
C SER A 109 2.31 4.68 -4.88
N PRO A 110 2.87 4.62 -6.10
CA PRO A 110 2.37 5.41 -7.22
C PRO A 110 0.87 5.23 -7.49
N ASN A 111 0.25 4.14 -7.03
CA ASN A 111 -1.20 3.93 -7.09
C ASN A 111 -1.99 4.97 -6.28
N ASN A 112 -1.48 5.36 -5.10
CA ASN A 112 -2.13 6.27 -4.17
C ASN A 112 -1.63 7.71 -4.31
N SER A 113 -0.43 7.91 -4.85
CA SER A 113 0.06 9.24 -5.22
C SER A 113 -0.66 9.75 -6.47
N LEU A 114 -1.76 10.49 -6.29
CA LEU A 114 -2.58 11.02 -7.40
C LEU A 114 -1.92 12.20 -8.15
N THR A 115 -0.72 12.60 -7.76
CA THR A 115 0.10 13.64 -8.41
C THR A 115 1.47 13.09 -8.74
N GLY A 116 2.01 13.41 -9.92
CA GLY A 116 3.36 12.99 -10.31
C GLY A 116 3.53 11.49 -10.50
N GLN A 117 2.47 10.77 -10.88
CA GLN A 117 2.48 9.31 -11.07
C GLN A 117 3.57 8.89 -12.05
N THR A 118 4.52 8.12 -11.56
CA THR A 118 5.63 7.55 -12.32
C THR A 118 5.96 6.16 -11.80
N ASN A 119 6.41 5.25 -12.67
CA ASN A 119 6.87 3.92 -12.25
C ASN A 119 8.26 4.06 -11.61
N THR A 120 8.30 3.88 -10.29
CA THR A 120 9.53 3.96 -9.49
C THR A 120 9.74 2.66 -8.73
N ALA A 121 10.99 2.36 -8.40
CA ALA A 121 11.32 1.25 -7.52
C ALA A 121 11.14 1.69 -6.07
N ARG A 122 10.35 0.94 -5.30
CA ARG A 122 10.10 1.18 -3.87
C ARG A 122 10.83 0.16 -3.00
N VAL A 123 12.15 0.25 -2.96
CA VAL A 123 12.99 -0.67 -2.18
C VAL A 123 12.69 -0.50 -0.68
N TYR A 124 12.62 -1.62 0.07
CA TYR A 124 12.29 -1.67 1.50
C TYR A 124 10.89 -1.16 1.88
N LYS A 125 9.94 -1.15 0.94
CA LYS A 125 8.53 -0.81 1.18
C LYS A 125 7.63 -2.03 0.97
N ALA A 126 6.43 -1.98 1.53
CA ALA A 126 5.43 -3.02 1.30
C ALA A 126 5.05 -3.10 -0.18
N LYS A 127 4.89 -4.32 -0.68
CA LYS A 127 4.34 -4.57 -2.01
C LYS A 127 2.89 -4.07 -2.05
N PRO A 128 2.42 -3.50 -3.16
CA PRO A 128 1.02 -3.10 -3.30
C PRO A 128 0.08 -4.29 -3.08
N ASP A 129 -0.94 -4.11 -2.23
CA ASP A 129 -2.05 -5.04 -2.05
C ASP A 129 -3.35 -4.34 -2.46
N ILE A 130 -3.79 -4.62 -3.69
CA ILE A 130 -4.92 -3.92 -4.32
C ILE A 130 -6.20 -4.71 -4.04
N TYR A 131 -7.25 -4.02 -3.61
CA TYR A 131 -8.62 -4.53 -3.55
C TYR A 131 -9.54 -3.74 -4.48
N GLY A 132 -10.54 -4.43 -5.02
CA GLY A 132 -11.43 -3.88 -6.04
C GLY A 132 -10.70 -3.57 -7.34
N GLN A 133 -11.10 -2.47 -7.98
CA GLN A 133 -10.61 -2.04 -9.28
C GLN A 133 -9.87 -0.70 -9.18
N VAL A 134 -8.56 -0.71 -9.42
CA VAL A 134 -7.69 0.47 -9.31
C VAL A 134 -6.91 0.67 -10.60
N ARG A 135 -6.62 1.94 -10.93
CA ARG A 135 -5.62 2.28 -11.95
C ARG A 135 -4.24 2.10 -11.33
N SER A 136 -3.62 0.95 -11.59
CA SER A 136 -2.30 0.63 -11.05
C SER A 136 -1.19 1.26 -11.90
N PHE A 137 -0.25 1.91 -11.22
CA PHE A 137 1.06 2.33 -11.69
C PHE A 137 2.08 1.40 -11.03
N PRO A 138 2.41 0.27 -11.68
CA PRO A 138 3.17 -0.80 -11.03
C PRO A 138 4.59 -0.35 -10.66
N ASP A 139 5.09 -0.93 -9.57
CA ASP A 139 6.41 -0.61 -9.02
C ASP A 139 7.51 -1.28 -9.84
N LEU A 140 8.59 -0.57 -10.13
CA LEU A 140 9.73 -1.13 -10.84
C LEU A 140 10.48 -2.12 -9.93
N ILE A 141 10.78 -3.33 -10.40
CA ILE A 141 11.47 -4.36 -9.59
C ILE A 141 12.99 -4.44 -9.84
N GLN A 142 13.46 -3.84 -10.94
CA GLN A 142 14.87 -3.83 -11.36
C GLN A 142 15.14 -2.65 -12.28
N GLU A 143 16.42 -2.35 -12.53
CA GLU A 143 16.80 -1.34 -13.51
C GLU A 143 16.29 -1.68 -14.92
N SER A 144 15.98 -0.64 -15.71
CA SER A 144 15.54 -0.82 -17.09
C SER A 144 16.71 -1.24 -17.96
N VAL A 145 16.63 -2.42 -18.54
CA VAL A 145 17.65 -2.91 -19.47
C VAL A 145 17.26 -2.52 -20.90
N PHE A 146 18.21 -2.06 -21.70
CA PHE A 146 17.96 -1.80 -23.11
C PHE A 146 18.93 -2.52 -24.03
N GLU A 147 18.53 -2.65 -25.29
CA GLU A 147 19.35 -3.19 -26.37
C GLU A 147 19.04 -2.44 -27.67
N TYR A 148 20.04 -2.29 -28.51
CA TYR A 148 19.88 -1.84 -29.88
C TYR A 148 19.72 -3.05 -30.79
N VAL A 149 18.56 -3.14 -31.45
CA VAL A 149 18.23 -4.24 -32.37
C VAL A 149 18.23 -3.70 -33.78
N ARG A 150 19.06 -4.29 -34.64
CA ARG A 150 19.12 -3.97 -36.07
C ARG A 150 18.12 -4.83 -36.83
N GLN A 151 17.16 -4.22 -37.52
CA GLN A 151 16.19 -4.97 -38.34
C GLN A 151 16.70 -5.23 -39.76
N ASN A 152 17.50 -4.33 -40.32
CA ASN A 152 18.11 -4.46 -41.64
C ASN A 152 19.39 -3.62 -41.72
N ASP A 153 20.15 -3.76 -42.81
CA ASP A 153 21.44 -3.07 -42.97
C ASP A 153 21.33 -1.54 -43.04
N LYS A 154 20.15 -1.01 -43.37
CA LYS A 154 19.84 0.42 -43.47
C LYS A 154 19.23 1.01 -42.20
N ASP A 155 18.98 0.18 -41.21
CA ASP A 155 18.50 0.59 -39.91
C ASP A 155 19.73 0.92 -39.06
N GLY A 156 19.81 2.17 -38.61
CA GLY A 156 20.80 2.65 -37.67
C GLY A 156 20.78 1.89 -36.35
N GLY A 157 19.79 1.03 -36.08
CA GLY A 157 19.71 0.22 -34.86
C GLY A 157 18.74 0.85 -33.89
N LEU A 158 17.68 0.12 -33.57
CA LEU A 158 16.55 0.64 -32.82
C LEU A 158 16.70 0.31 -31.34
N LYS A 159 16.64 1.33 -30.48
CA LYS A 159 16.69 1.15 -29.03
C LYS A 159 15.39 0.52 -28.53
N TYR A 160 15.47 -0.67 -27.95
CA TYR A 160 14.38 -1.31 -27.23
C TYR A 160 14.70 -1.33 -25.74
N VAL A 161 13.79 -0.83 -24.92
CA VAL A 161 13.89 -0.86 -23.46
C VAL A 161 12.95 -1.94 -22.93
N THR A 162 13.44 -2.80 -22.05
CA THR A 162 12.66 -3.84 -21.35
C THR A 162 12.62 -3.54 -19.87
N GLU A 163 11.41 -3.52 -19.31
CA GLU A 163 11.14 -3.12 -17.94
C GLU A 163 10.26 -4.16 -17.26
N TRP A 164 10.60 -4.49 -16.02
CA TRP A 164 9.84 -5.40 -15.19
C TRP A 164 9.25 -4.66 -14.01
N MET A 165 7.96 -4.84 -13.79
CA MET A 165 7.23 -4.14 -12.74
C MET A 165 6.30 -5.09 -11.98
N CYS A 166 5.99 -4.76 -10.72
CA CYS A 166 5.08 -5.48 -9.84
C CYS A 166 3.75 -4.74 -9.77
N ILE A 167 2.66 -5.42 -10.11
CA ILE A 167 1.30 -4.89 -9.97
C ILE A 167 0.87 -4.94 -8.51
N GLY A 168 1.14 -6.06 -7.84
CA GLY A 168 0.83 -6.27 -6.45
C GLY A 168 0.83 -7.74 -6.05
N ILE A 169 0.62 -7.98 -4.76
CA ILE A 169 0.45 -9.32 -4.20
C ILE A 169 -0.86 -9.89 -4.71
N GLY A 170 -0.87 -11.15 -5.15
CA GLY A 170 -1.94 -12.05 -5.60
C GLY A 170 -2.38 -11.85 -7.06
N LYS A 171 -3.54 -12.40 -7.44
CA LYS A 171 -4.01 -12.52 -8.83
C LYS A 171 -4.89 -11.35 -9.26
N TYR A 172 -4.77 -10.91 -10.51
CA TYR A 172 -5.49 -9.75 -11.05
C TYR A 172 -6.02 -9.99 -12.46
N ASP A 173 -7.22 -9.49 -12.74
CA ASP A 173 -7.62 -9.17 -14.12
C ASP A 173 -7.10 -7.79 -14.49
N TYR A 174 -6.81 -7.59 -15.78
CA TYR A 174 -6.25 -6.34 -16.29
C TYR A 174 -6.97 -5.88 -17.56
N GLU A 175 -7.17 -4.59 -17.65
CA GLU A 175 -7.79 -3.91 -18.78
C GLU A 175 -7.11 -2.57 -19.04
N SER A 176 -7.31 -2.00 -20.23
CA SER A 176 -6.86 -0.64 -20.56
C SER A 176 -5.38 -0.38 -20.21
N VAL A 177 -4.49 -1.23 -20.74
CA VAL A 177 -3.03 -1.06 -20.57
C VAL A 177 -2.57 0.16 -21.38
N ARG A 178 -1.96 1.12 -20.70
CA ARG A 178 -1.64 2.45 -21.22
C ARG A 178 -0.22 2.88 -20.89
N TYR A 179 0.23 3.87 -21.66
CA TYR A 179 1.34 4.75 -21.32
C TYR A 179 0.78 6.16 -21.17
N SER A 180 0.80 6.72 -19.96
CA SER A 180 0.07 7.93 -19.62
C SER A 180 -1.42 7.77 -19.99
N GLU A 181 -1.98 8.62 -20.85
CA GLU A 181 -3.36 8.52 -21.35
C GLU A 181 -3.52 7.66 -22.61
N SER A 182 -2.43 7.38 -23.33
CA SER A 182 -2.47 6.66 -24.61
C SER A 182 -2.44 5.15 -24.40
N SER A 183 -3.13 4.40 -25.28
CA SER A 183 -3.02 2.94 -25.30
C SER A 183 -1.57 2.51 -25.52
N LEU A 184 -1.07 1.55 -24.74
CA LEU A 184 0.31 1.08 -24.85
C LEU A 184 0.60 0.52 -26.26
N GLY A 185 -0.39 -0.12 -26.88
CA GLY A 185 -0.29 -0.66 -28.24
C GLY A 185 -0.13 0.39 -29.35
N SER A 186 -0.34 1.68 -29.06
CA SER A 186 -0.06 2.76 -30.03
C SER A 186 1.42 3.16 -30.08
N LEU A 187 2.23 2.72 -29.11
CA LEU A 187 3.66 2.97 -29.13
C LEU A 187 4.36 1.97 -30.06
N ALA A 188 5.27 2.49 -30.88
CA ALA A 188 6.03 1.67 -31.81
C ALA A 188 6.83 0.59 -31.05
N GLY A 189 6.76 -0.67 -31.51
CA GLY A 189 7.49 -1.78 -30.91
C GLY A 189 7.09 -2.09 -29.45
N ALA A 190 5.91 -1.65 -29.01
CA ALA A 190 5.42 -1.91 -27.67
C ALA A 190 4.83 -3.31 -27.52
N GLU A 191 5.37 -4.06 -26.56
CA GLU A 191 4.89 -5.36 -26.14
C GLU A 191 4.72 -5.35 -24.62
N TYR A 192 3.72 -6.05 -24.12
CA TYR A 192 3.57 -6.28 -22.70
C TYR A 192 3.12 -7.71 -22.42
N GLN A 193 3.47 -8.23 -21.25
CA GLN A 193 3.05 -9.55 -20.80
C GLN A 193 2.89 -9.56 -19.29
N PHE A 194 1.71 -9.96 -18.82
CA PHE A 194 1.43 -10.19 -17.41
C PHE A 194 1.78 -11.64 -17.06
N TYR A 195 2.32 -11.81 -15.86
CA TYR A 195 2.61 -13.10 -15.25
C TYR A 195 1.88 -13.16 -13.92
N GLN A 196 0.94 -14.10 -13.79
CA GLN A 196 0.13 -14.30 -12.59
C GLN A 196 0.94 -15.07 -11.53
N PRO A 197 0.49 -15.09 -10.26
CA PRO A 197 1.21 -15.79 -9.20
C PRO A 197 1.36 -17.28 -9.51
N GLY A 198 2.59 -17.78 -9.35
CA GLY A 198 2.95 -19.17 -9.64
C GLY A 198 3.27 -19.49 -11.10
N GLU A 199 3.08 -18.54 -12.03
CA GLU A 199 3.47 -18.75 -13.43
C GLU A 199 5.00 -18.75 -13.59
N VAL A 200 5.48 -19.64 -14.47
CA VAL A 200 6.91 -19.75 -14.77
C VAL A 200 7.28 -18.68 -15.78
N ILE A 201 8.15 -17.76 -15.37
CA ILE A 201 8.76 -16.77 -16.25
C ILE A 201 9.97 -17.43 -16.92
N PRO A 202 9.98 -17.63 -18.25
CA PRO A 202 11.03 -18.38 -18.93
C PRO A 202 12.41 -17.75 -18.73
N GLN A 203 12.48 -16.42 -18.81
CA GLN A 203 13.72 -15.66 -18.71
C GLN A 203 13.46 -14.25 -18.18
N ILE A 204 14.25 -13.84 -17.18
CA ILE A 204 14.41 -12.46 -16.74
C ILE A 204 15.86 -12.07 -16.99
N VAL A 205 16.05 -10.96 -17.70
CA VAL A 205 17.36 -10.35 -17.90
C VAL A 205 17.49 -9.26 -16.85
N GLU A 206 18.39 -9.45 -15.89
CA GLU A 206 18.75 -8.47 -14.87
C GLU A 206 20.00 -7.73 -15.33
N GLY A 207 19.92 -6.39 -15.42
CA GLY A 207 21.04 -5.57 -15.85
C GLY A 207 21.38 -4.48 -14.85
N TYR A 208 22.67 -4.17 -14.79
CA TYR A 208 23.24 -3.15 -13.92
C TYR A 208 24.18 -2.25 -14.73
N GLY A 209 23.87 -0.96 -14.77
CA GLY A 209 24.71 0.10 -15.38
C GLY A 209 26.11 0.17 -14.79
N PHE A 210 27.12 0.38 -15.64
CA PHE A 210 28.42 0.84 -15.18
C PHE A 210 28.36 2.36 -15.00
N ASP A 211 28.45 2.83 -13.75
CA ASP A 211 28.29 4.25 -13.39
C ASP A 211 29.31 5.18 -14.07
N ASP A 212 30.48 4.64 -14.44
CA ASP A 212 31.58 5.40 -15.04
C ASP A 212 31.44 5.60 -16.57
N VAL A 213 30.39 5.07 -17.20
CA VAL A 213 30.18 5.12 -18.66
C VAL A 213 29.04 6.07 -19.00
N ASP A 214 29.35 7.16 -19.70
CA ASP A 214 28.37 8.18 -20.12
C ASP A 214 28.75 8.78 -21.48
N GLY A 215 28.61 7.96 -22.54
CA GLY A 215 28.77 8.46 -23.91
C GLY A 215 30.21 8.84 -24.33
N GLN A 216 31.25 8.23 -23.73
CA GLN A 216 32.64 8.60 -24.03
C GLN A 216 33.03 8.28 -25.48
N GLU A 217 33.74 9.21 -26.11
CA GLU A 217 34.33 9.01 -27.43
C GLU A 217 35.60 8.17 -27.35
N VAL A 218 35.77 7.22 -28.28
CA VAL A 218 36.95 6.37 -28.38
C VAL A 218 37.90 6.95 -29.42
N PRO A 219 39.08 7.47 -29.00
CA PRO A 219 39.99 8.19 -29.88
C PRO A 219 40.59 7.30 -30.96
N GLY A 220 40.91 7.91 -32.11
CA GLY A 220 41.52 7.24 -33.26
C GLY A 220 43.04 7.12 -33.17
N GLN A 221 43.65 6.20 -33.94
CA GLN A 221 45.11 6.01 -33.91
C GLN A 221 45.91 7.27 -34.31
N ASN A 222 45.31 8.17 -35.08
CA ASN A 222 45.88 9.46 -35.50
C ASN A 222 45.84 10.55 -34.41
N GLU A 223 45.11 10.35 -33.32
CA GLU A 223 45.03 11.31 -32.19
C GLU A 223 46.10 11.03 -31.12
N ALA A 224 46.93 10.00 -31.34
CA ALA A 224 48.04 9.63 -30.46
C ALA A 224 49.13 10.72 -30.29
N GLY A 225 49.05 11.83 -31.02
CA GLY A 225 50.06 12.89 -31.02
C GLY A 225 49.46 14.27 -31.18
N ASP A 226 49.59 15.10 -30.15
CA ASP A 226 50.41 16.32 -30.19
C ASP A 226 50.29 17.16 -28.90
N PHE A 227 49.43 16.79 -27.93
CA PHE A 227 49.32 17.49 -26.66
C PHE A 227 49.14 16.52 -25.48
N PRO A 228 49.95 16.64 -24.42
CA PRO A 228 49.71 15.89 -23.19
C PRO A 228 48.47 16.42 -22.47
N ILE A 229 47.64 15.52 -21.93
CA ILE A 229 46.45 15.89 -21.13
C ILE A 229 46.88 16.63 -19.87
N GLU A 230 47.91 16.11 -19.22
CA GLU A 230 48.53 16.72 -18.05
C GLU A 230 50.05 16.63 -18.15
N THR A 231 50.73 17.63 -17.58
CA THR A 231 52.19 17.71 -17.56
C THR A 231 52.68 18.14 -16.19
N ALA A 232 53.54 17.33 -15.59
CA ALA A 232 54.19 17.65 -14.32
C ALA A 232 55.70 17.78 -14.52
N THR A 233 56.31 18.79 -13.90
CA THR A 233 57.76 19.05 -14.01
C THR A 233 58.42 19.12 -12.64
N ALA A 234 59.35 18.20 -12.37
CA ALA A 234 60.24 18.24 -11.22
C ALA A 234 61.62 18.75 -11.63
N ASN A 235 62.03 19.88 -11.05
CA ASN A 235 63.37 20.47 -11.21
C ASN A 235 64.41 19.88 -10.24
N THR A 236 63.99 18.97 -9.36
CA THR A 236 64.87 18.26 -8.43
C THR A 236 64.36 16.86 -8.24
N VAL A 237 65.16 15.89 -8.66
CA VAL A 237 64.89 14.46 -8.59
C VAL A 237 65.76 13.85 -7.49
N VAL A 238 65.21 12.94 -6.70
CA VAL A 238 65.97 12.26 -5.64
C VAL A 238 66.88 11.18 -6.23
N SER A 239 66.36 10.37 -7.14
CA SER A 239 67.13 9.38 -7.90
C SER A 239 66.42 8.95 -9.18
N GLY A 240 67.17 8.68 -10.24
CA GLY A 240 66.68 7.98 -11.42
C GLY A 240 67.51 6.72 -11.65
N THR A 241 66.87 5.57 -11.86
CA THR A 241 67.56 4.29 -12.07
C THR A 241 67.02 3.57 -13.28
N TYR A 242 67.92 3.06 -14.13
CA TYR A 242 67.59 2.17 -15.24
C TYR A 242 68.02 0.74 -14.89
N SER A 243 67.08 -0.21 -14.90
CA SER A 243 67.35 -1.63 -14.62
C SER A 243 66.30 -2.50 -15.30
N GLY A 244 66.73 -3.61 -15.91
CA GLY A 244 65.82 -4.61 -16.48
C GLY A 244 64.87 -4.09 -17.57
N GLY A 245 65.26 -3.04 -18.31
CA GLY A 245 64.39 -2.41 -19.33
C GLY A 245 63.37 -1.42 -18.77
N GLN A 246 63.46 -1.08 -17.48
CA GLN A 246 62.57 -0.12 -16.81
C GLN A 246 63.35 1.09 -16.29
N ILE A 247 62.71 2.25 -16.29
CA ILE A 247 63.21 3.48 -15.65
C ILE A 247 62.34 3.77 -14.43
N ALA A 248 62.96 3.90 -13.26
CA ALA A 248 62.30 4.35 -12.04
C ALA A 248 62.81 5.73 -11.64
N MET A 249 61.90 6.69 -11.49
CA MET A 249 62.17 8.07 -11.13
C MET A 249 61.56 8.37 -9.76
N LYS A 250 62.42 8.74 -8.79
CA LYS A 250 62.02 9.11 -7.44
C LYS A 250 62.16 10.61 -7.25
N ILE A 251 61.09 11.28 -6.81
CA ILE A 251 61.05 12.72 -6.52
C ILE A 251 60.52 12.95 -5.10
N VAL A 252 60.82 14.11 -4.51
CA VAL A 252 60.09 14.57 -3.31
C VAL A 252 58.65 14.85 -3.71
N LYS A 253 57.67 14.51 -2.86
CA LYS A 253 56.25 14.74 -3.13
C LYS A 253 56.01 16.20 -3.52
N GLN A 254 55.40 16.38 -4.69
CA GLN A 254 55.05 17.66 -5.30
C GLN A 254 53.61 17.55 -5.78
N SER A 255 52.79 18.58 -5.51
CA SER A 255 51.36 18.60 -5.85
C SER A 255 51.10 18.38 -7.34
N ASP A 256 51.99 18.87 -8.19
CA ASP A 256 51.85 18.79 -9.64
C ASP A 256 51.89 17.32 -10.14
N PHE A 257 52.47 16.41 -9.35
CA PHE A 257 52.54 14.97 -9.66
C PHE A 257 51.42 14.16 -9.01
N ASP A 258 50.55 14.77 -8.19
CA ASP A 258 49.45 14.07 -7.50
C ASP A 258 48.48 13.43 -8.52
N TYR A 259 48.27 14.06 -9.68
CA TYR A 259 47.48 13.52 -10.80
C TYR A 259 47.96 12.12 -11.21
N PHE A 260 49.26 11.95 -11.44
CA PHE A 260 49.87 10.70 -11.91
C PHE A 260 49.87 9.59 -10.86
N MET A 261 49.68 9.93 -9.57
CA MET A 261 49.52 8.95 -8.49
C MET A 261 48.13 8.31 -8.48
N GLY A 262 47.13 8.95 -9.07
CA GLY A 262 45.76 8.47 -9.17
C GLY A 262 45.41 7.78 -10.50
N LEU A 263 46.35 7.72 -11.45
CA LEU A 263 46.12 7.06 -12.74
C LEU A 263 45.95 5.55 -12.58
N VAL A 264 45.04 4.98 -13.38
CA VAL A 264 44.89 3.52 -13.48
C VAL A 264 46.04 2.97 -14.32
N LEU A 265 46.79 2.01 -13.77
CA LEU A 265 47.97 1.44 -14.41
C LEU A 265 47.63 0.07 -15.04
N PRO A 266 48.24 -0.31 -16.19
CA PRO A 266 49.31 0.39 -16.90
C PRO A 266 48.81 1.54 -17.80
N HIS A 267 49.53 2.67 -17.81
CA HIS A 267 49.12 3.90 -18.52
C HIS A 267 50.21 4.41 -19.48
N ALA A 268 49.85 4.92 -20.66
CA ALA A 268 50.83 5.40 -21.64
C ALA A 268 51.32 6.81 -21.28
N VAL A 269 52.64 7.00 -21.19
CA VAL A 269 53.23 8.29 -20.80
C VAL A 269 54.41 8.65 -21.71
N THR A 270 54.67 9.95 -21.83
CA THR A 270 55.98 10.44 -22.26
C THR A 270 56.68 11.09 -21.08
N PHE A 271 58.00 10.98 -21.01
CA PHE A 271 58.75 11.60 -19.93
C PHE A 271 60.10 12.11 -20.43
N THR A 272 60.51 13.27 -19.91
CA THR A 272 61.81 13.87 -20.21
C THR A 272 62.70 13.81 -18.97
N ILE A 273 63.87 13.21 -19.12
CA ILE A 273 64.90 13.14 -18.06
C ILE A 273 66.21 13.73 -18.56
N ASN A 274 67.00 14.28 -17.65
CA ASN A 274 68.35 14.72 -17.97
C ASN A 274 69.33 13.55 -17.83
N VAL A 275 70.11 13.26 -18.86
CA VAL A 275 71.05 12.13 -18.88
C VAL A 275 72.46 12.58 -19.27
N THR A 276 73.47 11.93 -18.71
CA THR A 276 74.89 12.10 -19.09
C THR A 276 75.49 10.78 -19.53
N TYR A 277 76.14 10.78 -20.69
CA TYR A 277 76.90 9.63 -21.20
C TYR A 277 78.21 10.06 -21.86
N SER A 278 79.18 9.16 -21.90
CA SER A 278 80.50 9.43 -22.46
C SER A 278 80.54 9.16 -23.95
N THR A 279 81.11 10.11 -24.71
CA THR A 279 81.43 9.95 -26.14
C THR A 279 82.94 10.02 -26.35
N ALA A 280 83.42 9.70 -27.56
CA ALA A 280 84.83 9.82 -27.91
C ALA A 280 85.40 11.26 -27.78
N SER A 281 84.53 12.28 -27.73
CA SER A 281 84.88 13.71 -27.62
C SER A 281 84.70 14.28 -26.21
N GLY A 282 84.29 13.45 -25.23
CA GLY A 282 83.97 13.87 -23.86
C GLY A 282 82.56 13.49 -23.41
N ASN A 283 82.20 13.85 -22.18
CA ASN A 283 80.86 13.61 -21.64
C ASN A 283 79.84 14.58 -22.26
N VAL A 284 78.72 14.05 -22.72
CA VAL A 284 77.59 14.81 -23.24
C VAL A 284 76.46 14.71 -22.22
N THR A 285 75.89 15.87 -21.86
CA THR A 285 74.70 15.97 -21.00
C THR A 285 73.56 16.55 -21.83
N THR A 286 72.43 15.84 -21.90
CA THR A 286 71.28 16.27 -22.68
C THR A 286 69.98 15.92 -21.97
N ASP A 287 68.94 16.69 -22.25
CA ASP A 287 67.57 16.28 -21.95
C ASP A 287 67.14 15.26 -23.01
N ALA A 288 66.51 14.18 -22.54
CA ALA A 288 66.11 13.05 -23.35
C ALA A 288 64.65 12.72 -23.06
N THR A 289 63.83 12.74 -24.11
CA THR A 289 62.41 12.41 -24.03
C THR A 289 62.20 10.96 -24.46
N PHE A 290 61.60 10.18 -23.59
CA PHE A 290 61.22 8.79 -23.80
C PHE A 290 59.70 8.68 -23.82
N SER A 291 59.16 7.76 -24.60
CA SER A 291 57.81 7.24 -24.43
C SER A 291 57.89 5.87 -23.76
N GLY A 292 56.85 5.50 -23.02
CA GLY A 292 56.76 4.21 -22.36
C GLY A 292 55.44 4.03 -21.66
N THR A 293 55.34 2.98 -20.87
CA THR A 293 54.15 2.65 -20.09
C THR A 293 54.45 2.81 -18.61
N LEU A 294 53.73 3.70 -17.92
CA LEU A 294 53.75 3.80 -16.48
C LEU A 294 53.08 2.55 -15.90
N ILE A 295 53.84 1.76 -15.13
CA ILE A 295 53.39 0.48 -14.57
C ILE A 295 53.32 0.49 -13.05
N SER A 296 53.91 1.50 -12.39
CA SER A 296 53.83 1.66 -10.93
C SER A 296 54.02 3.13 -10.54
N ALA A 297 53.20 3.61 -9.60
CA ALA A 297 53.31 4.91 -8.94
C ALA A 297 53.11 4.72 -7.43
N VAL A 298 54.15 4.96 -6.61
CA VAL A 298 54.14 4.63 -5.17
C VAL A 298 54.59 5.81 -4.32
N GLU A 299 53.83 6.12 -3.25
CA GLU A 299 54.21 7.07 -2.21
C GLU A 299 54.97 6.33 -1.09
N THR A 300 56.16 6.83 -0.73
CA THR A 300 56.96 6.35 0.41
C THR A 300 57.33 7.52 1.31
N ASN A 301 57.76 7.26 2.55
CA ASN A 301 58.24 8.30 3.46
C ASN A 301 59.51 7.89 4.21
N ASP A 302 60.13 8.85 4.88
CA ASP A 302 61.37 8.68 5.66
C ASP A 302 61.19 8.01 7.03
N GLY A 303 59.95 7.65 7.40
CA GLY A 303 59.63 7.04 8.69
C GLY A 303 59.61 8.01 9.87
N ALA A 304 59.75 9.32 9.66
CA ALA A 304 59.69 10.30 10.75
C ALA A 304 58.27 10.45 11.31
N VAL A 305 58.14 10.50 12.64
CA VAL A 305 56.84 10.58 13.33
C VAL A 305 56.22 11.98 13.24
N THR A 306 57.03 13.02 12.98
CA THR A 306 56.59 14.41 12.83
C THR A 306 57.14 14.99 11.53
N ASN A 307 56.26 15.51 10.66
CA ASN A 307 56.57 16.06 9.34
C ASN A 307 57.45 15.15 8.46
N PRO A 308 57.02 13.90 8.17
CA PRO A 308 57.78 13.00 7.32
C PRO A 308 57.96 13.57 5.91
N VAL A 309 59.18 13.48 5.39
CA VAL A 309 59.44 13.76 3.98
C VAL A 309 58.88 12.61 3.16
N ARG A 310 57.95 12.93 2.26
CA ARG A 310 57.29 11.97 1.37
C ARG A 310 57.93 12.01 -0.02
N TRP A 311 57.98 10.87 -0.69
CA TRP A 311 58.52 10.71 -2.03
C TRP A 311 57.55 9.96 -2.93
N TYR A 312 57.48 10.38 -4.18
CA TYR A 312 56.84 9.64 -5.26
C TYR A 312 57.87 8.89 -6.08
N THR A 313 57.56 7.63 -6.40
CA THR A 313 58.37 6.79 -7.28
C THR A 313 57.51 6.32 -8.44
N PHE A 314 57.84 6.77 -9.64
CA PHE A 314 57.20 6.38 -10.90
C PHE A 314 58.09 5.38 -11.64
N THR A 315 57.55 4.24 -12.06
CA THR A 315 58.27 3.20 -12.80
C THR A 315 57.66 3.00 -14.17
N MET A 316 58.48 3.12 -15.22
CA MET A 316 58.06 3.02 -16.61
C MET A 316 58.74 1.82 -17.29
N SER A 317 57.98 1.05 -18.07
CA SER A 317 58.42 -0.05 -18.93
C SER A 317 58.22 0.26 -20.42
N ASP A 318 58.57 -0.69 -21.29
CA ASP A 318 58.32 -0.62 -22.75
C ASP A 318 58.86 0.65 -23.39
N LEU A 319 60.06 1.03 -22.95
CA LEU A 319 60.69 2.30 -23.23
C LEU A 319 61.08 2.41 -24.71
N GLN A 320 60.64 3.50 -25.34
CA GLN A 320 61.11 3.94 -26.65
C GLN A 320 61.68 5.35 -26.53
N GLY A 321 62.84 5.59 -27.13
CA GLY A 321 63.52 6.88 -27.01
C GLY A 321 64.60 7.08 -28.07
N PRO A 322 65.37 8.18 -27.96
CA PRO A 322 66.40 8.52 -28.94
C PRO A 322 67.46 7.43 -29.06
N GLN A 323 67.73 6.97 -30.29
CA GLN A 323 68.69 5.88 -30.53
C GLN A 323 70.14 6.25 -30.17
N ASP A 324 70.43 7.54 -30.03
CA ASP A 324 71.77 8.06 -29.73
C ASP A 324 72.14 7.99 -28.24
N ILE A 325 71.20 7.56 -27.37
CA ILE A 325 71.44 7.46 -25.93
C ILE A 325 71.77 6.00 -25.56
N PRO A 326 72.99 5.70 -25.11
CA PRO A 326 73.37 4.34 -24.76
C PRO A 326 72.74 3.92 -23.43
N ALA A 327 72.46 2.62 -23.29
CA ALA A 327 71.81 2.04 -22.09
C ALA A 327 72.62 2.19 -20.79
N ASN A 328 73.90 2.54 -20.87
CA ASN A 328 74.77 2.84 -19.72
C ASN A 328 74.80 4.34 -19.35
N ALA A 329 73.93 5.17 -19.94
CA ALA A 329 73.80 6.58 -19.57
C ALA A 329 73.40 6.72 -18.10
N THR A 330 74.00 7.69 -17.42
CA THR A 330 73.65 8.04 -16.03
C THR A 330 72.50 9.03 -16.03
N ILE A 331 71.41 8.73 -15.31
CA ILE A 331 70.26 9.63 -15.14
C ILE A 331 70.62 10.66 -14.07
N ASN A 332 70.60 11.94 -14.44
CA ASN A 332 70.89 13.04 -13.54
C ASN A 332 69.67 13.44 -12.71
N THR A 333 69.92 14.12 -11.59
CA THR A 333 68.90 14.50 -10.60
C THR A 333 68.26 15.87 -10.86
N THR A 334 68.45 16.44 -12.05
CA THR A 334 68.15 17.86 -12.34
C THR A 334 66.80 18.08 -13.02
N LYS A 335 66.23 17.08 -13.68
CA LYS A 335 65.00 17.24 -14.46
C LYS A 335 64.24 15.93 -14.61
N PHE A 336 62.94 15.99 -14.32
CA PHE A 336 61.97 14.97 -14.67
C PHE A 336 60.68 15.67 -15.08
N ILE A 337 60.29 15.54 -16.34
CA ILE A 337 58.98 15.95 -16.83
C ILE A 337 58.21 14.67 -17.10
N LEU A 338 57.01 14.53 -16.54
CA LEU A 338 56.10 13.44 -16.83
C LEU A 338 54.86 14.02 -17.52
N ASN A 339 54.56 13.47 -18.69
CA ASN A 339 53.46 13.87 -19.52
C ASN A 339 52.50 12.69 -19.63
N ASP A 340 51.23 12.98 -19.41
CA ASP A 340 50.17 12.05 -19.72
C ASP A 340 49.83 12.16 -21.21
N ASN A 341 50.00 11.07 -21.96
CA ASN A 341 49.58 11.05 -23.35
C ASN A 341 48.09 10.68 -23.40
N GLU A 342 47.34 11.24 -24.36
CA GLU A 342 45.98 10.80 -24.59
C GLU A 342 45.95 9.28 -24.81
N ALA A 343 45.33 8.57 -23.87
CA ALA A 343 45.22 7.15 -23.96
C ALA A 343 44.33 6.82 -25.17
N LEU A 344 44.90 6.16 -26.17
CA LEU A 344 44.13 5.55 -27.28
C LEU A 344 43.13 4.47 -26.80
N VAL A 345 43.12 4.21 -25.50
CA VAL A 345 42.31 3.21 -24.80
C VAL A 345 41.40 3.93 -23.84
N VAL A 346 40.10 3.69 -23.95
CA VAL A 346 39.07 4.16 -23.01
C VAL A 346 38.77 3.04 -22.00
N GLY A 347 38.76 3.38 -20.71
CA GLY A 347 38.67 2.43 -19.59
C GLY A 347 40.03 2.23 -18.89
N PRO A 348 40.17 1.21 -18.02
CA PRO A 348 39.21 0.16 -17.75
C PRO A 348 38.00 0.64 -16.94
N PHE A 349 36.81 0.24 -17.39
CA PHE A 349 35.58 0.36 -16.62
C PHE A 349 35.35 -0.89 -15.78
N PHE A 350 34.93 -0.74 -14.53
CA PHE A 350 34.78 -1.84 -13.59
C PHE A 350 33.33 -2.20 -13.36
N SER A 351 33.03 -3.50 -13.41
CA SER A 351 31.66 -3.99 -13.21
C SER A 351 31.19 -3.76 -11.77
N PRO A 352 29.98 -3.21 -11.56
CA PRO A 352 29.47 -2.94 -10.21
C PRO A 352 29.13 -4.23 -9.46
N VAL A 353 28.73 -5.28 -10.19
CA VAL A 353 28.27 -6.55 -9.63
C VAL A 353 28.85 -7.75 -10.38
N GLU A 354 28.85 -8.92 -9.75
CA GLU A 354 29.19 -10.15 -10.44
C GLU A 354 28.14 -10.48 -11.50
N SER A 355 28.60 -10.78 -12.72
CA SER A 355 27.71 -11.02 -13.85
C SER A 355 28.08 -12.25 -14.68
N SER A 356 27.07 -12.77 -15.36
CA SER A 356 27.20 -13.88 -16.33
C SER A 356 27.51 -13.39 -17.76
N GLN A 357 27.07 -12.18 -18.09
CA GLN A 357 27.24 -11.56 -19.39
C GLN A 357 27.56 -10.06 -19.26
N LEU A 358 28.15 -9.50 -20.29
CA LEU A 358 28.38 -8.07 -20.45
C LEU A 358 27.71 -7.62 -21.74
N TRP A 359 26.84 -6.62 -21.68
CA TRP A 359 26.23 -6.02 -22.85
C TRP A 359 26.88 -4.66 -23.09
N LEU A 360 27.50 -4.51 -24.26
CA LEU A 360 28.21 -3.29 -24.64
C LEU A 360 27.35 -2.51 -25.62
N HIS A 361 27.05 -1.25 -25.30
CA HIS A 361 26.29 -0.36 -26.17
C HIS A 361 27.23 0.65 -26.81
N THR A 362 27.35 0.60 -28.14
CA THR A 362 28.26 1.48 -28.89
C THR A 362 27.50 2.25 -29.96
N GLN A 363 27.93 3.48 -30.21
CA GLN A 363 27.42 4.37 -31.24
C GLN A 363 28.55 4.70 -32.24
N SER A 364 28.29 4.54 -33.53
CA SER A 364 29.21 4.90 -34.61
C SER A 364 28.56 5.95 -35.51
N SER A 365 29.06 7.18 -35.50
CA SER A 365 28.65 8.23 -36.43
C SER A 365 29.54 8.18 -37.67
N LEU A 366 28.96 7.84 -38.81
CA LEU A 366 29.69 7.55 -40.05
C LEU A 366 29.18 8.41 -41.21
N GLY A 367 30.08 9.17 -41.84
CA GLY A 367 29.87 9.75 -43.15
C GLY A 367 29.95 8.72 -44.29
N GLY A 368 29.58 9.12 -45.50
CA GLY A 368 29.57 8.23 -46.67
C GLY A 368 30.89 7.49 -46.89
N LYS A 369 30.82 6.15 -47.05
CA LYS A 369 31.97 5.24 -47.23
C LYS A 369 33.00 5.25 -46.09
N LYS A 370 32.62 5.72 -44.89
CA LYS A 370 33.45 5.63 -43.68
C LYS A 370 33.13 4.37 -42.88
N GLN A 371 34.03 4.05 -41.97
CA GLN A 371 33.93 2.90 -41.08
C GLN A 371 34.59 3.21 -39.74
N THR A 372 34.25 2.42 -38.74
CA THR A 372 34.92 2.36 -37.43
C THR A 372 35.35 0.92 -37.17
N ASN A 373 36.58 0.76 -36.67
CA ASN A 373 37.14 -0.52 -36.25
C ASN A 373 37.66 -0.37 -34.84
N TRP A 374 37.27 -1.25 -33.93
CA TRP A 374 37.73 -1.20 -32.55
C TRP A 374 37.93 -2.59 -31.98
N LYS A 375 38.76 -2.66 -30.95
CA LYS A 375 38.91 -3.83 -30.10
C LYS A 375 38.38 -3.53 -28.71
N VAL A 376 37.78 -4.53 -28.11
CA VAL A 376 37.38 -4.55 -26.70
C VAL A 376 38.19 -5.61 -25.99
N VAL A 377 38.81 -5.24 -24.88
CA VAL A 377 39.55 -6.17 -24.02
C VAL A 377 38.81 -6.28 -22.69
N ILE A 378 38.54 -7.51 -22.25
CA ILE A 378 37.95 -7.77 -20.94
C ILE A 378 38.83 -8.70 -20.13
N TRP A 379 38.81 -8.58 -18.81
CA TRP A 379 39.44 -9.52 -17.89
C TRP A 379 38.68 -9.57 -16.56
N LYS A 380 38.76 -10.71 -15.88
CA LYS A 380 38.12 -10.90 -14.58
C LYS A 380 38.93 -10.18 -13.51
N ILE A 381 38.25 -9.59 -12.54
CA ILE A 381 38.87 -8.91 -11.40
C ILE A 381 38.47 -9.60 -10.08
N ASP A 382 39.33 -9.46 -9.07
CA ASP A 382 39.02 -9.83 -7.68
C ASP A 382 38.38 -8.66 -6.90
N ASP A 383 38.11 -8.86 -5.61
CA ASP A 383 37.49 -7.86 -4.74
C ASP A 383 38.38 -6.64 -4.47
N ASP A 384 39.69 -6.78 -4.69
CA ASP A 384 40.67 -5.69 -4.60
C ASP A 384 40.91 -5.02 -5.98
N TYR A 385 40.03 -5.28 -6.95
CA TYR A 385 40.09 -4.78 -8.33
C TYR A 385 41.33 -5.22 -9.13
N ASN A 386 42.06 -6.24 -8.66
CA ASN A 386 43.21 -6.78 -9.38
C ASN A 386 42.77 -7.76 -10.46
N GLN A 387 43.47 -7.73 -11.58
CA GLN A 387 43.26 -8.69 -12.66
C GLN A 387 43.58 -10.13 -12.22
N ILE A 388 42.67 -11.06 -12.48
CA ILE A 388 42.91 -12.49 -12.34
C ILE A 388 43.69 -12.98 -13.58
N PRO A 389 44.92 -13.51 -13.42
CA PRO A 389 45.74 -13.94 -14.54
C PRO A 389 45.06 -15.01 -15.41
N GLY A 390 45.26 -14.93 -16.72
CA GLY A 390 44.71 -15.91 -17.69
C GLY A 390 43.24 -15.71 -18.07
N THR A 391 42.58 -14.66 -17.57
CA THR A 391 41.16 -14.38 -17.86
C THR A 391 40.93 -13.33 -18.95
N THR A 392 42.01 -12.79 -19.54
CA THR A 392 41.93 -11.75 -20.57
C THR A 392 41.36 -12.29 -21.88
N GLN A 393 40.41 -11.57 -22.46
CA GLN A 393 39.84 -11.84 -23.76
C GLN A 393 39.84 -10.56 -24.61
N THR A 394 40.03 -10.71 -25.92
CA THR A 394 39.97 -9.60 -26.86
C THR A 394 38.95 -9.90 -27.94
N PHE A 395 38.08 -8.93 -28.20
CA PHE A 395 37.06 -8.97 -29.24
C PHE A 395 37.34 -7.83 -30.22
N THR A 396 37.16 -8.08 -31.51
CA THR A 396 37.32 -7.06 -32.55
C THR A 396 36.00 -6.84 -33.25
N TYR A 397 35.61 -5.58 -33.39
CA TYR A 397 34.35 -5.17 -33.96
C TYR A 397 34.56 -4.21 -35.13
N TYR A 398 33.56 -4.21 -36.01
CA TYR A 398 33.52 -3.44 -37.23
C TYR A 398 32.13 -2.86 -37.43
N GLN A 399 32.07 -1.60 -37.84
CA GLN A 399 30.86 -0.95 -38.31
C GLN A 399 31.16 -0.09 -39.54
N GLY A 400 30.49 -0.38 -40.65
CA GLY A 400 30.52 0.43 -41.87
C GLY A 400 29.16 1.10 -42.15
N THR A 401 29.12 1.94 -43.18
CA THR A 401 27.87 2.52 -43.69
C THR A 401 27.52 1.94 -45.07
N PRO A 402 26.25 1.55 -45.33
CA PRO A 402 25.80 1.18 -46.66
C PRO A 402 25.56 2.40 -47.57
N HIS A 403 25.68 3.62 -47.04
CA HIS A 403 25.39 4.86 -47.76
C HIS A 403 26.66 5.52 -48.31
N ASP A 404 26.57 6.02 -49.55
CA ASP A 404 27.72 6.59 -50.25
C ASP A 404 28.00 8.06 -49.92
N HIS A 405 27.00 8.82 -49.45
CA HIS A 405 27.09 10.29 -49.34
C HIS A 405 26.43 10.90 -48.10
N THR A 406 25.63 10.16 -47.33
CA THR A 406 24.91 10.67 -46.16
C THR A 406 25.61 10.29 -44.87
N SER A 407 25.62 11.20 -43.89
CA SER A 407 26.04 10.89 -42.52
C SER A 407 24.89 10.20 -41.79
N GLU A 408 25.18 9.11 -41.09
CA GLU A 408 24.21 8.34 -40.32
C GLU A 408 24.86 7.81 -39.04
N VAL A 409 24.04 7.63 -38.01
CA VAL A 409 24.47 7.11 -36.73
C VAL A 409 24.00 5.67 -36.59
N PHE A 410 24.93 4.77 -36.30
CA PHE A 410 24.69 3.35 -36.08
C PHE A 410 24.86 3.01 -34.61
N TYR A 411 23.83 2.47 -33.99
CA TYR A 411 23.81 1.93 -32.65
C TYR A 411 23.86 0.41 -32.68
N ARG A 412 24.63 -0.16 -31.75
CA ARG A 412 24.86 -1.60 -31.68
C ARG A 412 24.90 -2.05 -30.23
N THR A 413 24.39 -3.26 -29.97
CA THR A 413 24.55 -3.96 -28.69
C THR A 413 25.25 -5.28 -28.91
N ASP A 414 26.42 -5.44 -28.31
CA ASP A 414 27.18 -6.68 -28.35
C ASP A 414 27.06 -7.41 -27.00
N LYS A 415 26.54 -8.65 -27.05
CA LYS A 415 26.32 -9.49 -25.86
C LYS A 415 27.48 -10.46 -25.70
N ILE A 416 28.33 -10.24 -24.71
CA ILE A 416 29.52 -11.04 -24.44
C ILE A 416 29.22 -11.98 -23.27
N THR A 417 29.55 -13.27 -23.44
CA THR A 417 29.63 -14.23 -22.33
C THR A 417 31.12 -14.48 -22.04
N PRO A 418 31.68 -13.92 -20.95
CA PRO A 418 33.09 -14.05 -20.65
C PRO A 418 33.52 -15.50 -20.41
N SER A 419 34.69 -15.92 -20.92
CA SER A 419 35.22 -17.28 -20.69
C SER A 419 35.70 -17.50 -19.26
N GLY A 420 35.94 -16.42 -18.50
CA GLY A 420 36.27 -16.45 -17.08
C GLY A 420 35.10 -16.86 -16.17
N GLY A 421 33.92 -17.12 -16.75
CA GLY A 421 32.71 -17.55 -16.05
C GLY A 421 32.00 -16.40 -15.33
N PHE A 422 31.26 -16.73 -14.26
CA PHE A 422 30.59 -15.75 -13.42
C PHE A 422 31.61 -14.94 -12.58
N GLY A 423 31.47 -13.62 -12.53
CA GLY A 423 32.24 -12.75 -11.63
C GLY A 423 32.26 -11.29 -12.09
N LYS A 424 33.10 -10.46 -11.45
CA LYS A 424 33.32 -9.06 -11.84
C LYS A 424 34.36 -8.98 -12.96
N TYR A 425 34.15 -8.03 -13.87
CA TYR A 425 35.00 -7.82 -15.04
C TYR A 425 35.40 -6.35 -15.17
N ALA A 426 36.60 -6.14 -15.69
CA ALA A 426 37.06 -4.85 -16.18
C ALA A 426 37.09 -4.88 -17.72
N ILE A 427 36.79 -3.74 -18.34
CA ILE A 427 36.55 -3.62 -19.79
C ILE A 427 37.25 -2.38 -20.33
N SER A 428 37.99 -2.52 -21.42
CA SER A 428 38.58 -1.39 -22.14
C SER A 428 38.30 -1.44 -23.64
N PHE A 429 38.22 -0.25 -24.25
CA PHE A 429 37.93 -0.05 -25.66
C PHE A 429 39.13 0.64 -26.31
N GLN A 430 39.55 0.17 -27.48
CA GLN A 430 40.57 0.84 -28.26
C GLN A 430 40.19 0.82 -29.73
N ARG A 431 40.21 1.99 -30.36
CA ARG A 431 40.03 2.08 -31.80
C ARG A 431 41.28 1.60 -32.54
N THR A 432 41.10 0.86 -33.62
CA THR A 432 42.20 0.30 -34.43
C THR A 432 42.37 1.00 -35.78
N ASP A 433 41.50 1.95 -36.10
CA ASP A 433 41.59 2.81 -37.27
C ASP A 433 41.65 4.30 -36.89
N ASN A 434 41.91 5.15 -37.88
CA ASN A 434 41.95 6.59 -37.69
C ASN A 434 40.55 7.18 -37.54
N SER A 435 40.40 8.16 -36.65
CA SER A 435 39.23 9.01 -36.47
C SER A 435 39.21 10.16 -37.49
N SER A 436 38.04 10.77 -37.64
CA SER A 436 37.84 12.05 -38.34
C SER A 436 36.45 12.58 -37.99
N ASP A 437 36.15 13.83 -38.33
CA ASP A 437 34.80 14.42 -38.15
C ASP A 437 33.67 13.62 -38.83
N ALA A 438 34.02 12.76 -39.80
CA ALA A 438 33.10 11.87 -40.51
C ALA A 438 33.17 10.40 -40.04
N SER A 439 33.89 10.10 -38.96
CA SER A 439 33.99 8.77 -38.38
C SER A 439 34.32 8.85 -36.89
N VAL A 440 33.26 8.84 -36.08
CA VAL A 440 33.30 8.96 -34.62
C VAL A 440 32.73 7.68 -33.99
N LEU A 441 33.40 7.16 -32.95
CA LEU A 441 32.97 5.99 -32.18
C LEU A 441 32.77 6.42 -30.74
N LYS A 442 31.62 6.08 -30.14
CA LYS A 442 31.33 6.32 -28.74
C LYS A 442 30.88 5.05 -28.02
N VAL A 443 31.25 4.93 -26.76
CA VAL A 443 30.69 3.95 -25.82
C VAL A 443 29.55 4.65 -25.10
N GLU A 444 28.32 4.22 -25.36
CA GLU A 444 27.12 4.83 -24.78
C GLU A 444 26.97 4.37 -23.32
N GLU A 445 26.92 3.06 -23.12
CA GLU A 445 26.67 2.45 -21.82
C GLU A 445 27.13 0.99 -21.82
N ILE A 446 27.36 0.43 -20.63
CA ILE A 446 27.68 -0.98 -20.45
C ILE A 446 26.78 -1.54 -19.36
N HIS A 447 26.17 -2.71 -19.61
CA HIS A 447 25.40 -3.45 -18.61
C HIS A 447 26.10 -4.74 -18.19
N ALA A 448 26.24 -4.92 -16.88
CA ALA A 448 26.52 -6.22 -16.28
C ALA A 448 25.21 -7.01 -16.20
N ILE A 449 25.14 -8.17 -16.87
CA ILE A 449 23.89 -8.92 -17.06
C ILE A 449 23.90 -10.27 -16.34
N ASN A 450 22.83 -10.51 -15.59
CA ASN A 450 22.47 -11.80 -15.02
C ASN A 450 21.17 -12.32 -15.64
N ILE A 451 21.25 -13.49 -16.25
CA ILE A 451 20.08 -14.15 -16.84
C ILE A 451 19.54 -15.16 -15.84
N ARG A 452 18.32 -14.92 -15.37
CA ARG A 452 17.58 -15.87 -14.54
C ARG A 452 16.55 -16.59 -15.39
N THR A 453 16.53 -17.92 -15.32
CA THR A 453 15.62 -18.76 -16.10
C THR A 453 14.62 -19.47 -15.20
N ASN A 454 13.41 -19.70 -15.70
CA ASN A 454 12.33 -20.38 -14.99
C ASN A 454 12.04 -19.76 -13.60
N VAL A 455 11.98 -18.43 -13.53
CA VAL A 455 11.71 -17.71 -12.29
C VAL A 455 10.22 -17.83 -11.97
N VAL A 456 9.88 -18.12 -10.72
CA VAL A 456 8.50 -18.22 -10.25
C VAL A 456 8.32 -17.26 -9.08
N HIS A 457 7.34 -16.37 -9.20
CA HIS A 457 6.87 -15.54 -8.09
C HIS A 457 5.59 -16.17 -7.54
N PRO A 458 5.61 -16.82 -6.36
CA PRO A 458 4.47 -17.60 -5.89
C PRO A 458 3.28 -16.73 -5.47
N THR A 459 3.55 -15.50 -5.04
CA THR A 459 2.55 -14.60 -4.46
C THR A 459 2.20 -13.42 -5.32
N ASP A 460 3.04 -12.99 -6.26
CA ASP A 460 2.91 -11.65 -6.88
C ASP A 460 2.53 -11.73 -8.36
N THR A 461 1.80 -10.72 -8.84
CA THR A 461 1.59 -10.51 -10.28
C THR A 461 2.60 -9.51 -10.83
N LEU A 462 3.32 -9.92 -11.87
CA LEU A 462 4.32 -9.10 -12.54
C LEU A 462 3.88 -8.72 -13.94
N VAL A 463 4.43 -7.62 -14.46
CA VAL A 463 4.28 -7.21 -15.85
C VAL A 463 5.64 -6.90 -16.46
N ARG A 464 5.90 -7.47 -17.63
CA ARG A 464 7.01 -7.11 -18.51
C ARG A 464 6.50 -6.14 -19.56
N VAL A 465 7.20 -5.03 -19.75
CA VAL A 465 6.93 -4.09 -20.85
C VAL A 465 8.21 -3.95 -21.68
N LYS A 466 8.09 -4.09 -23.00
CA LYS A 466 9.17 -3.81 -23.96
C LYS A 466 8.68 -2.71 -24.91
N VAL A 467 9.44 -1.64 -25.09
CA VAL A 467 9.06 -0.54 -26.00
C VAL A 467 10.23 -0.07 -26.85
N ARG A 468 9.96 0.42 -28.07
CA ARG A 468 10.98 1.14 -28.86
C ARG A 468 11.10 2.56 -28.32
N ALA A 469 12.31 2.96 -27.95
CA ALA A 469 12.63 4.34 -27.64
C ALA A 469 12.89 5.13 -28.92
N THR A 470 12.52 6.42 -28.91
CA THR A 470 12.81 7.35 -30.02
C THR A 470 14.29 7.72 -30.04
N GLU A 471 14.88 7.81 -31.23
CA GLU A 471 16.32 7.95 -31.50
C GLU A 471 17.02 9.16 -30.83
N ASN A 472 16.29 10.15 -30.32
CA ASN A 472 16.82 11.38 -29.70
C ASN A 472 16.40 11.60 -28.23
N ALA A 473 15.92 10.57 -27.52
CA ALA A 473 15.54 10.74 -26.12
C ALA A 473 16.78 10.72 -25.19
N LEU A 474 17.52 11.82 -25.14
CA LEU A 474 18.60 12.11 -24.18
C LEU A 474 18.09 12.42 -22.76
N GLY A 475 16.78 12.32 -22.51
CA GLY A 475 16.17 12.63 -21.22
C GLY A 475 15.39 11.45 -20.68
N SER A 476 15.54 11.22 -19.37
CA SER A 476 14.72 10.30 -18.56
C SER A 476 13.25 10.43 -18.95
N ARG A 477 12.79 9.52 -19.81
CA ARG A 477 11.38 9.41 -20.16
C ARG A 477 10.64 9.09 -18.87
N GLU A 478 9.80 10.00 -18.38
CA GLU A 478 8.97 9.73 -17.20
C GLU A 478 8.14 8.47 -17.48
N ARG A 479 8.45 7.38 -16.77
CA ARG A 479 7.79 6.09 -16.93
C ARG A 479 6.37 6.23 -16.40
N LYS A 480 5.36 6.16 -17.28
CA LYS A 480 3.94 6.31 -16.90
C LYS A 480 3.09 5.13 -17.36
N TYR A 481 3.64 3.92 -17.30
CA TYR A 481 2.88 2.70 -17.59
C TYR A 481 1.83 2.49 -16.52
N ASN A 482 0.60 2.21 -16.97
CA ASN A 482 -0.51 1.94 -16.08
C ASN A 482 -1.48 0.93 -16.69
N ALA A 483 -2.24 0.26 -15.83
CA ALA A 483 -3.32 -0.62 -16.23
C ALA A 483 -4.49 -0.47 -15.26
N LEU A 484 -5.72 -0.69 -15.74
CA LEU A 484 -6.86 -0.87 -14.85
C LEU A 484 -6.85 -2.32 -14.38
N VAL A 485 -6.64 -2.55 -13.09
CA VAL A 485 -6.52 -3.91 -12.55
C VAL A 485 -7.64 -4.18 -11.56
N THR A 486 -8.17 -5.40 -11.56
CA THR A 486 -9.21 -5.85 -10.64
C THR A 486 -8.73 -7.06 -9.85
N ARG A 487 -8.76 -6.96 -8.52
CA ARG A 487 -8.30 -8.00 -7.60
C ARG A 487 -9.15 -9.26 -7.68
N HIS A 488 -8.51 -10.43 -7.71
CA HIS A 488 -9.20 -11.69 -7.44
C HIS A 488 -9.23 -11.99 -5.94
N THR A 489 -10.42 -12.16 -5.39
CA THR A 489 -10.63 -12.48 -3.97
C THR A 489 -11.41 -13.79 -3.81
N ILE A 490 -11.45 -14.28 -2.57
CA ILE A 490 -12.37 -15.35 -2.17
C ILE A 490 -13.77 -14.76 -1.91
N THR A 491 -14.76 -15.62 -1.75
CA THR A 491 -16.13 -15.19 -1.41
C THR A 491 -16.78 -16.16 -0.41
N TYR A 492 -17.98 -15.83 0.07
CA TYR A 492 -18.76 -16.64 1.00
C TYR A 492 -20.18 -16.83 0.47
N ASN A 493 -20.66 -18.07 0.50
CA ASN A 493 -22.01 -18.39 0.05
C ASN A 493 -22.98 -18.40 1.24
N LEU A 494 -23.91 -17.44 1.26
CA LEU A 494 -24.92 -17.30 2.33
C LEU A 494 -25.86 -18.51 2.45
N ASN A 495 -26.13 -19.23 1.36
CA ASN A 495 -27.05 -20.36 1.37
C ASN A 495 -26.40 -21.63 1.92
N THR A 496 -25.15 -21.91 1.51
CA THR A 496 -24.41 -23.08 1.98
C THR A 496 -23.61 -22.81 3.26
N GLN A 497 -23.45 -21.54 3.63
CA GLN A 497 -22.68 -21.07 4.79
C GLN A 497 -21.21 -21.49 4.78
N THR A 498 -20.63 -21.63 3.59
CA THR A 498 -19.25 -22.06 3.39
C THR A 498 -18.46 -20.99 2.65
N VAL A 499 -17.18 -20.88 3.02
CA VAL A 499 -16.21 -20.06 2.27
C VAL A 499 -15.90 -20.76 0.95
N ASP A 500 -15.99 -20.02 -0.15
CA ASP A 500 -15.53 -20.44 -1.45
C ASP A 500 -14.16 -19.82 -1.73
N TYR A 501 -13.13 -20.66 -1.62
CA TYR A 501 -11.73 -20.28 -1.82
C TYR A 501 -11.34 -20.09 -3.30
N THR A 502 -12.29 -20.24 -4.23
CA THR A 502 -12.04 -19.97 -5.65
C THR A 502 -11.81 -18.47 -5.86
N LEU A 503 -10.62 -18.11 -6.33
CA LEU A 503 -10.26 -16.73 -6.64
C LEU A 503 -11.03 -16.21 -7.87
N ARG A 504 -11.76 -15.10 -7.70
CA ARG A 504 -12.55 -14.44 -8.76
C ARG A 504 -12.44 -12.92 -8.66
N PRO A 505 -12.53 -12.17 -9.77
CA PRO A 505 -12.53 -10.72 -9.72
C PRO A 505 -13.70 -10.21 -8.89
N SER A 506 -13.41 -9.39 -7.89
CA SER A 506 -14.45 -8.76 -7.05
C SER A 506 -14.09 -7.34 -6.67
N ARG A 507 -15.14 -6.53 -6.53
CA ARG A 507 -15.09 -5.17 -5.97
C ARG A 507 -15.86 -5.06 -4.66
N SER A 508 -16.45 -6.16 -4.17
CA SER A 508 -17.25 -6.17 -2.95
C SER A 508 -16.38 -5.95 -1.71
N PHE A 509 -16.81 -5.05 -0.83
CA PHE A 509 -16.18 -4.83 0.46
C PHE A 509 -16.20 -6.10 1.33
N ALA A 510 -17.26 -6.92 1.23
CA ALA A 510 -17.38 -8.15 2.01
C ALA A 510 -16.37 -9.21 1.57
N ASP A 511 -16.16 -9.34 0.26
CA ASP A 511 -15.13 -10.23 -0.29
C ASP A 511 -13.73 -9.72 0.06
N ALA A 512 -13.51 -8.40 0.03
CA ALA A 512 -12.25 -7.79 0.46
C ALA A 512 -11.95 -8.07 1.93
N VAL A 513 -12.90 -7.85 2.86
CA VAL A 513 -12.74 -8.18 4.28
C VAL A 513 -12.46 -9.67 4.48
N ALA A 514 -13.24 -10.55 3.85
CA ALA A 514 -13.06 -12.00 3.99
C ALA A 514 -11.67 -12.44 3.49
N HIS A 515 -11.21 -11.90 2.36
CA HIS A 515 -9.91 -12.22 1.81
C HIS A 515 -8.76 -11.66 2.67
N THR A 516 -8.87 -10.41 3.13
CA THR A 516 -7.89 -9.81 4.04
C THR A 516 -7.79 -10.61 5.34
N TRP A 517 -8.91 -11.01 5.94
CA TRP A 517 -8.90 -11.71 7.23
C TRP A 517 -8.43 -13.15 7.13
N LEU A 518 -8.97 -13.93 6.19
CA LEU A 518 -8.75 -15.38 6.11
C LEU A 518 -7.48 -15.75 5.33
N ILE A 519 -7.16 -15.01 4.25
CA ILE A 519 -6.02 -15.33 3.38
C ILE A 519 -4.78 -14.55 3.81
N MET A 520 -4.89 -13.22 3.93
CA MET A 520 -3.73 -12.39 4.28
C MET A 520 -3.41 -12.47 5.78
N GLY A 521 -4.43 -12.50 6.63
CA GLY A 521 -4.28 -12.61 8.07
C GLY A 521 -4.12 -14.04 8.60
N GLU A 522 -4.32 -15.06 7.75
CA GLU A 522 -4.33 -16.49 8.11
C GLU A 522 -5.21 -16.81 9.34
N GLN A 523 -6.29 -16.06 9.52
CA GLN A 523 -7.19 -16.22 10.67
C GLN A 523 -8.19 -17.35 10.43
N SER A 524 -8.64 -17.98 11.54
CA SER A 524 -9.68 -19.00 11.49
C SER A 524 -11.02 -18.44 11.01
N VAL A 525 -11.79 -19.23 10.26
CA VAL A 525 -13.18 -18.91 9.89
C VAL A 525 -14.06 -18.70 11.14
N SER A 526 -13.72 -19.33 12.27
CA SER A 526 -14.45 -19.18 13.53
C SER A 526 -14.24 -17.83 14.22
N SER A 527 -13.27 -17.01 13.81
CA SER A 527 -12.99 -15.71 14.45
C SER A 527 -13.70 -14.53 13.78
N ILE A 528 -14.58 -14.78 12.80
CA ILE A 528 -15.27 -13.74 12.04
C ILE A 528 -16.73 -14.15 11.74
N ASP A 529 -17.67 -13.21 11.90
CA ASP A 529 -19.08 -13.39 11.52
C ASP A 529 -19.29 -13.12 10.02
N LEU A 530 -18.88 -14.09 9.18
CA LEU A 530 -19.04 -14.00 7.73
C LEU A 530 -20.51 -13.93 7.31
N TYR A 531 -21.40 -14.64 7.99
CA TYR A 531 -22.82 -14.57 7.66
C TYR A 531 -23.35 -13.16 7.89
N GLY A 532 -23.02 -12.54 9.04
CA GLY A 532 -23.37 -11.16 9.35
C GLY A 532 -22.85 -10.19 8.28
N LEU A 533 -21.56 -10.28 7.94
CA LEU A 533 -20.93 -9.46 6.92
C LEU A 533 -21.62 -9.56 5.55
N TYR A 534 -21.85 -10.77 5.06
CA TYR A 534 -22.44 -10.98 3.73
C TYR A 534 -23.94 -10.68 3.72
N SER A 535 -24.65 -10.85 4.84
CA SER A 535 -26.05 -10.43 4.96
C SER A 535 -26.20 -8.91 4.83
N ILE A 536 -25.25 -8.14 5.39
CA ILE A 536 -25.20 -6.69 5.21
C ILE A 536 -24.96 -6.35 3.73
N ALA A 537 -24.06 -7.07 3.06
CA ALA A 537 -23.78 -6.87 1.65
C ALA A 537 -24.99 -7.19 0.75
N GLU A 538 -25.74 -8.25 1.06
CA GLU A 538 -26.97 -8.62 0.34
C GLU A 538 -28.11 -7.61 0.61
N SER A 539 -28.15 -6.99 1.80
CA SER A 539 -29.19 -6.01 2.16
C SER A 539 -28.99 -4.61 1.57
N LEU A 540 -27.89 -4.38 0.83
CA LEU A 540 -27.63 -3.07 0.25
C LEU A 540 -28.70 -2.71 -0.78
N PRO A 541 -29.22 -1.47 -0.78
CA PRO A 541 -30.20 -1.05 -1.77
C PRO A 541 -29.60 -0.95 -3.18
N ASP A 542 -28.28 -0.78 -3.29
CA ASP A 542 -27.53 -0.71 -4.55
C ASP A 542 -26.12 -1.28 -4.32
N ASP A 543 -25.69 -2.19 -5.19
CA ASP A 543 -24.40 -2.88 -5.10
C ASP A 543 -23.20 -1.91 -5.08
N ARG A 544 -23.33 -0.73 -5.71
CA ARG A 544 -22.25 0.27 -5.77
C ARG A 544 -21.89 0.87 -4.42
N LEU A 545 -22.79 0.77 -3.43
CA LEU A 545 -22.52 1.20 -2.05
C LEU A 545 -21.61 0.21 -1.31
N GLY A 546 -21.49 -1.01 -1.84
CA GLY A 546 -20.62 -2.05 -1.32
C GLY A 546 -19.27 -2.14 -2.06
N TYR A 547 -18.94 -1.18 -2.93
CA TYR A 547 -17.64 -1.20 -3.62
C TYR A 547 -16.52 -0.68 -2.73
N PHE A 548 -15.38 -1.35 -2.81
CA PHE A 548 -14.13 -0.92 -2.18
C PHE A 548 -12.97 -1.04 -3.18
N ASP A 549 -12.42 0.10 -3.59
CA ASP A 549 -11.34 0.16 -4.58
C ASP A 549 -10.14 0.94 -4.02
N TYR A 550 -9.12 0.22 -3.53
CA TYR A 550 -7.95 0.84 -2.89
C TYR A 550 -6.70 -0.03 -2.97
N THR A 551 -5.52 0.59 -2.83
CA THR A 551 -4.24 -0.12 -2.70
C THR A 551 -3.71 0.09 -1.29
N PHE A 552 -3.50 -0.99 -0.53
CA PHE A 552 -2.72 -0.94 0.69
C PHE A 552 -1.24 -1.11 0.36
N ASP A 553 -0.41 -0.17 0.80
CA ASP A 553 1.00 -0.06 0.41
C ASP A 553 1.91 0.37 1.57
N ASP A 554 1.37 0.55 2.77
CA ASP A 554 2.09 0.73 4.01
C ASP A 554 2.17 -0.61 4.79
N GLU A 555 3.37 -0.91 5.28
CA GLU A 555 3.65 -2.08 6.13
C GLU A 555 3.11 -1.87 7.56
N ASN A 556 2.95 -0.62 7.99
CA ASN A 556 2.47 -0.27 9.33
C ASN A 556 0.94 -0.42 9.47
N ASP A 557 0.22 -0.56 8.36
CA ASP A 557 -1.24 -0.77 8.37
C ASP A 557 -1.56 -2.14 8.95
N SER A 558 -2.07 -2.14 10.18
CA SER A 558 -2.45 -3.37 10.87
C SER A 558 -3.62 -4.07 10.18
N LEU A 559 -3.78 -5.38 10.41
CA LEU A 559 -4.90 -6.15 9.87
C LEU A 559 -6.26 -5.54 10.26
N GLY A 560 -6.38 -5.05 11.50
CA GLY A 560 -7.59 -4.38 11.99
C GLY A 560 -7.86 -3.07 11.28
N ASP A 561 -6.84 -2.24 11.05
CA ASP A 561 -6.98 -0.95 10.36
C ASP A 561 -7.39 -1.15 8.89
N ARG A 562 -6.84 -2.17 8.22
CA ARG A 562 -7.23 -2.55 6.86
C ARG A 562 -8.70 -2.96 6.78
N VAL A 563 -9.15 -3.87 7.64
CA VAL A 563 -10.56 -4.28 7.71
C VAL A 563 -11.45 -3.07 8.01
N GLN A 564 -11.01 -2.21 8.93
CA GLN A 564 -11.78 -1.03 9.29
C GLN A 564 -11.92 -0.04 8.14
N ALA A 565 -10.87 0.18 7.35
CA ALA A 565 -10.91 1.00 6.16
C ALA A 565 -11.88 0.44 5.11
N ILE A 566 -11.85 -0.89 4.88
CA ILE A 566 -12.77 -1.57 3.96
C ILE A 566 -14.23 -1.42 4.43
N CYS A 567 -14.51 -1.71 5.70
CA CYS A 567 -15.85 -1.59 6.27
C CYS A 567 -16.38 -0.16 6.24
N ASN A 568 -15.54 0.84 6.52
CA ASN A 568 -15.95 2.24 6.53
C ASN A 568 -16.43 2.73 5.15
N ALA A 569 -15.85 2.23 4.05
CA ALA A 569 -16.32 2.54 2.71
C ALA A 569 -17.78 2.09 2.49
N ALA A 570 -18.18 0.98 3.08
CA ALA A 570 -19.56 0.52 3.06
C ALA A 570 -20.42 1.08 4.21
N SER A 571 -19.97 2.06 5.01
CA SER A 571 -20.67 2.50 6.23
C SER A 571 -20.95 1.36 7.22
N VAL A 572 -20.02 0.40 7.29
CA VAL A 572 -20.05 -0.73 8.22
C VAL A 572 -19.03 -0.50 9.33
N VAL A 573 -19.42 -0.83 10.54
CA VAL A 573 -18.59 -0.82 11.75
C VAL A 573 -18.17 -2.24 12.03
N ALA A 574 -16.87 -2.47 12.18
CA ALA A 574 -16.33 -3.74 12.65
C ALA A 574 -16.01 -3.62 14.14
N TYR A 575 -16.38 -4.63 14.93
CA TYR A 575 -16.09 -4.66 16.37
C TYR A 575 -15.92 -6.10 16.85
N TRP A 576 -15.24 -6.26 17.98
CA TRP A 576 -15.03 -7.56 18.59
C TRP A 576 -16.21 -7.94 19.49
N ASP A 577 -16.81 -9.09 19.24
CA ASP A 577 -17.82 -9.70 20.12
C ASP A 577 -17.26 -11.01 20.66
N ASP A 578 -16.76 -10.98 21.90
CA ASP A 578 -16.19 -12.13 22.63
C ASP A 578 -15.22 -13.01 21.81
N GLY A 579 -14.32 -12.36 21.06
CA GLY A 579 -13.31 -13.04 20.22
C GLY A 579 -13.75 -13.32 18.78
N VAL A 580 -14.96 -12.92 18.38
CA VAL A 580 -15.47 -12.98 17.00
C VAL A 580 -15.62 -11.58 16.44
N LEU A 581 -14.99 -11.33 15.29
CA LEU A 581 -15.13 -10.07 14.55
C LEU A 581 -16.53 -9.98 13.95
N THR A 582 -17.31 -9.00 14.41
CA THR A 582 -18.73 -8.82 14.07
C THR A 582 -18.95 -7.44 13.43
N PHE A 583 -20.04 -7.32 12.66
CA PHE A 583 -20.30 -6.18 11.80
C PHE A 583 -21.70 -5.60 12.03
N THR A 584 -21.80 -4.27 12.09
CA THR A 584 -23.07 -3.53 12.11
C THR A 584 -23.02 -2.40 11.09
N ARG A 585 -24.07 -2.20 10.32
CA ARG A 585 -24.17 -1.12 9.33
C ARG A 585 -24.86 0.11 9.93
N ASP A 586 -24.35 1.30 9.62
CA ASP A 586 -25.00 2.59 9.90
C ASP A 586 -26.16 2.81 8.92
N GLN A 587 -27.38 2.47 9.35
CA GLN A 587 -28.59 2.55 8.52
C GLN A 587 -29.84 2.86 9.35
N LYS A 588 -30.94 3.17 8.67
CA LYS A 588 -32.25 3.34 9.30
C LYS A 588 -32.66 2.07 10.04
N VAL A 589 -33.18 2.24 11.25
CA VAL A 589 -33.70 1.15 12.08
C VAL A 589 -35.19 1.36 12.32
N ASP A 590 -35.99 0.30 12.19
CA ASP A 590 -37.45 0.38 12.40
C ASP A 590 -37.82 0.38 13.89
N TYR A 591 -37.05 -0.32 14.73
CA TYR A 591 -37.31 -0.47 16.17
C TYR A 591 -36.03 -0.35 17.01
N PRO A 592 -36.06 0.38 18.13
CA PRO A 592 -34.90 0.48 19.02
C PRO A 592 -34.60 -0.89 19.64
N ALA A 593 -33.31 -1.20 19.78
CA ALA A 593 -32.80 -2.45 20.32
C ALA A 593 -33.06 -2.59 21.84
N ALA A 594 -33.11 -1.47 22.57
CA ALA A 594 -33.33 -1.46 24.02
C ALA A 594 -34.00 -0.15 24.47
N VAL A 595 -34.67 -0.20 25.64
CA VAL A 595 -35.25 0.97 26.29
C VAL A 595 -34.71 1.12 27.70
N PHE A 596 -34.14 2.29 27.97
CA PHE A 596 -33.68 2.69 29.29
C PHE A 596 -34.64 3.68 29.91
N ASN A 597 -34.70 3.70 31.23
CA ASN A 597 -35.43 4.68 32.00
C ASN A 597 -34.68 4.95 33.32
N ARG A 598 -35.17 5.89 34.11
CA ARG A 598 -34.54 6.26 35.39
C ARG A 598 -34.42 5.09 36.39
N ALA A 599 -35.23 4.04 36.25
CA ALA A 599 -35.14 2.88 37.14
C ALA A 599 -33.93 1.97 36.81
N ASN A 600 -33.45 1.97 35.57
CA ASN A 600 -32.26 1.21 35.16
C ASN A 600 -31.06 2.08 34.73
N MET A 601 -31.16 3.39 34.88
CA MET A 601 -30.05 4.33 34.74
C MET A 601 -29.51 4.73 36.13
N LYS A 602 -28.20 4.92 36.22
CA LYS A 602 -27.54 5.59 37.34
C LYS A 602 -27.41 7.07 37.01
N THR A 603 -27.63 7.91 38.01
CA THR A 603 -27.39 9.36 37.91
C THR A 603 -25.91 9.71 37.90
N ASP A 604 -25.06 8.77 38.31
CA ASP A 604 -23.61 8.92 38.25
C ASP A 604 -23.13 8.92 36.79
N GLU A 605 -22.15 9.76 36.47
CA GLU A 605 -21.63 10.01 35.10
C GLU A 605 -22.64 10.53 34.07
N TYR A 606 -23.90 10.80 34.46
CA TYR A 606 -24.90 11.32 33.53
C TYR A 606 -24.54 12.72 33.04
N LYS A 607 -24.44 12.88 31.72
CA LYS A 607 -24.11 14.17 31.09
C LYS A 607 -24.74 14.29 29.72
N MET A 608 -25.58 15.30 29.53
CA MET A 608 -26.01 15.75 28.21
C MET A 608 -25.19 16.94 27.73
N THR A 609 -24.91 16.98 26.44
CA THR A 609 -24.20 18.06 25.76
C THR A 609 -25.00 18.48 24.54
N TYR A 610 -25.38 19.75 24.49
CA TYR A 610 -26.14 20.35 23.40
C TYR A 610 -25.23 21.27 22.59
N GLU A 611 -25.18 21.07 21.28
CA GLU A 611 -24.45 21.95 20.37
C GLU A 611 -25.42 22.98 19.78
N ALA A 612 -25.28 24.26 20.18
CA ALA A 612 -26.17 25.35 19.77
C ALA A 612 -26.00 25.75 18.29
N THR A 613 -24.79 25.55 17.76
CA THR A 613 -24.47 25.68 16.34
C THR A 613 -24.43 24.30 15.69
N LEU A 614 -24.25 24.27 14.36
CA LEU A 614 -23.91 23.01 13.70
C LEU A 614 -22.69 22.37 14.40
N PRO A 615 -22.69 21.04 14.56
CA PRO A 615 -21.67 20.40 15.36
C PRO A 615 -20.26 20.71 14.90
N GLY A 616 -19.36 21.02 15.84
CA GLY A 616 -17.98 21.40 15.52
C GLY A 616 -17.80 22.74 14.78
N GLY A 617 -18.87 23.53 14.62
CA GLY A 617 -18.83 24.81 13.90
C GLY A 617 -18.69 24.67 12.38
N TYR A 618 -18.94 23.47 11.85
CA TYR A 618 -18.90 23.21 10.41
C TYR A 618 -20.15 23.77 9.73
N ASP A 619 -20.01 24.40 8.56
CA ASP A 619 -21.13 24.92 7.77
C ASP A 619 -21.48 24.02 6.57
N GLY A 620 -20.85 22.85 6.47
CA GLY A 620 -21.09 21.87 5.42
C GLY A 620 -20.19 20.65 5.53
N VAL A 621 -20.23 19.79 4.52
CA VAL A 621 -19.41 18.57 4.41
C VAL A 621 -18.72 18.56 3.05
N GLN A 622 -17.49 18.08 3.05
CA GLN A 622 -16.72 17.77 1.86
C GLN A 622 -16.28 16.31 1.91
N VAL A 623 -16.77 15.48 0.99
CA VAL A 623 -16.33 14.08 0.83
C VAL A 623 -15.44 14.00 -0.40
N SER A 624 -14.27 13.38 -0.25
CA SER A 624 -13.38 13.11 -1.40
C SER A 624 -13.55 11.69 -1.96
N TYR A 625 -13.36 11.55 -3.26
CA TYR A 625 -13.31 10.27 -3.96
C TYR A 625 -12.35 10.33 -5.16
N VAL A 626 -11.91 9.18 -5.67
CA VAL A 626 -11.07 9.10 -6.86
C VAL A 626 -11.95 8.84 -8.09
N HIS A 627 -11.93 9.74 -9.07
CA HIS A 627 -12.79 9.58 -10.24
C HIS A 627 -12.33 8.38 -11.10
N PRO A 628 -13.22 7.45 -11.51
CA PRO A 628 -12.82 6.18 -12.09
C PRO A 628 -12.15 6.32 -13.46
N THR A 629 -12.53 7.33 -14.25
CA THR A 629 -11.97 7.58 -15.59
C THR A 629 -10.68 8.39 -15.57
N THR A 630 -10.69 9.58 -14.95
CA THR A 630 -9.55 10.52 -14.90
C THR A 630 -8.52 10.16 -13.84
N ASN A 631 -8.86 9.27 -12.90
CA ASN A 631 -7.98 8.86 -11.79
C ASN A 631 -7.49 10.02 -10.90
N ASN A 632 -8.26 11.11 -10.83
CA ASN A 632 -7.95 12.29 -10.01
C ASN A 632 -8.88 12.38 -8.79
N LYS A 633 -8.37 12.97 -7.70
CA LYS A 633 -9.17 13.26 -6.50
C LYS A 633 -10.22 14.32 -6.82
N THR A 634 -11.49 13.99 -6.60
CA THR A 634 -12.66 14.84 -6.81
C THR A 634 -13.42 14.96 -5.49
N TYR A 635 -14.20 16.02 -5.35
CA TYR A 635 -14.90 16.35 -4.11
C TYR A 635 -16.40 16.52 -4.34
N ILE A 636 -17.21 15.99 -3.44
CA ILE A 636 -18.63 16.30 -3.31
C ILE A 636 -18.79 17.25 -2.14
N ASN A 637 -19.34 18.44 -2.41
CA ASN A 637 -19.49 19.51 -1.45
C ASN A 637 -20.96 19.82 -1.22
N TYR A 638 -21.35 19.83 0.04
CA TYR A 638 -22.66 20.29 0.48
C TYR A 638 -22.51 21.31 1.59
N ARG A 639 -23.30 22.37 1.52
CA ARG A 639 -23.34 23.45 2.50
C ARG A 639 -24.74 23.56 3.10
N VAL A 640 -24.80 23.93 4.37
CA VAL A 640 -26.07 24.21 5.07
C VAL A 640 -26.27 25.73 5.11
N LEU A 641 -27.23 26.23 4.33
CA LEU A 641 -27.61 27.64 4.29
C LEU A 641 -29.06 27.82 4.75
N ASN A 642 -29.28 28.60 5.80
CA ASN A 642 -30.62 28.87 6.34
C ASN A 642 -31.43 27.59 6.63
N GLY A 643 -30.77 26.52 7.08
CA GLY A 643 -31.40 25.22 7.34
C GLY A 643 -31.68 24.36 6.11
N ALA A 644 -31.34 24.83 4.90
CA ALA A 644 -31.43 24.05 3.67
C ALA A 644 -30.06 23.51 3.24
N ILE A 645 -30.06 22.32 2.65
CA ILE A 645 -28.87 21.70 2.06
C ILE A 645 -28.74 22.17 0.61
N VAL A 646 -27.60 22.79 0.28
CA VAL A 646 -27.27 23.21 -1.08
C VAL A 646 -25.96 22.58 -1.54
N GLU A 647 -25.86 22.24 -2.82
CA GLU A 647 -24.63 21.70 -3.41
C GLU A 647 -23.68 22.85 -3.76
N GLN A 648 -22.85 23.21 -2.78
CA GLN A 648 -21.90 24.31 -2.86
C GLN A 648 -20.74 24.04 -1.88
N GLU A 649 -19.56 24.60 -2.18
CA GLU A 649 -18.44 24.63 -1.22
C GLU A 649 -18.83 25.41 0.05
N ALA A 650 -18.53 24.79 1.19
CA ALA A 650 -18.73 25.37 2.52
C ALA A 650 -17.49 26.20 2.92
N GLU A 651 -17.66 27.20 3.79
CA GLU A 651 -16.55 28.05 4.26
C GLU A 651 -15.68 27.31 5.28
N ASN A 652 -16.30 26.49 6.13
CA ASN A 652 -15.68 25.61 7.10
C ASN A 652 -16.28 24.18 6.98
N PRO A 653 -15.92 23.41 5.94
CA PRO A 653 -16.47 22.09 5.73
C PRO A 653 -15.89 21.07 6.70
N ASN A 654 -16.72 20.15 7.17
CA ASN A 654 -16.25 18.88 7.73
C ASN A 654 -15.66 18.01 6.60
N LYS A 655 -14.35 17.85 6.58
CA LYS A 655 -13.63 17.13 5.52
C LYS A 655 -13.55 15.65 5.84
N LEU A 656 -14.07 14.84 4.93
CA LEU A 656 -14.13 13.39 5.02
C LEU A 656 -13.32 12.77 3.89
N GLU A 657 -12.23 12.12 4.26
CA GLU A 657 -11.40 11.36 3.34
C GLU A 657 -11.67 9.87 3.58
N ILE A 658 -12.54 9.30 2.74
CA ILE A 658 -12.90 7.89 2.87
C ILE A 658 -12.09 7.11 1.84
N VAL A 659 -11.21 6.26 2.38
CA VAL A 659 -10.41 5.32 1.60
C VAL A 659 -11.33 4.33 0.88
N GLY A 660 -11.03 4.04 -0.38
CA GLY A 660 -11.79 3.08 -1.20
C GLY A 660 -12.90 3.68 -2.06
N PHE A 661 -13.21 4.98 -1.94
CA PHE A 661 -14.22 5.62 -2.78
C PHE A 661 -13.69 5.89 -4.19
N ARG A 662 -14.19 5.12 -5.16
CA ARG A 662 -13.90 5.31 -6.60
C ARG A 662 -15.15 5.54 -7.45
N ASN A 663 -16.31 5.74 -6.82
CA ASN A 663 -17.55 6.04 -7.53
C ASN A 663 -18.27 7.25 -6.90
N GLU A 664 -18.88 8.08 -7.75
CA GLU A 664 -19.56 9.30 -7.33
C GLU A 664 -20.82 9.01 -6.50
N TYR A 665 -21.53 7.93 -6.81
CA TYR A 665 -22.80 7.58 -6.17
C TYR A 665 -22.63 7.33 -4.67
N GLN A 666 -21.65 6.51 -4.29
CA GLN A 666 -21.29 6.21 -2.90
C GLN A 666 -20.78 7.45 -2.17
N ALA A 667 -19.96 8.27 -2.84
CA ALA A 667 -19.46 9.52 -2.27
C ALA A 667 -20.60 10.53 -2.00
N ARG A 668 -21.54 10.67 -2.94
CA ARG A 668 -22.70 11.57 -2.82
C ARG A 668 -23.68 11.11 -1.73
N GLU A 669 -23.96 9.81 -1.68
CA GLU A 669 -24.82 9.22 -0.65
C GLU A 669 -24.21 9.44 0.75
N ARG A 670 -22.92 9.15 0.92
CA ARG A 670 -22.22 9.41 2.19
C ARG A 670 -22.19 10.89 2.54
N ALA A 671 -21.89 11.76 1.58
CA ALA A 671 -21.89 13.21 1.80
C ALA A 671 -23.26 13.71 2.26
N MET A 672 -24.34 13.27 1.62
CA MET A 672 -25.71 13.63 2.00
C MET A 672 -26.05 13.15 3.42
N ARG A 673 -25.72 11.91 3.77
CA ARG A 673 -25.94 11.35 5.12
C ARG A 673 -25.22 12.18 6.19
N GLU A 674 -23.95 12.54 5.95
CA GLU A 674 -23.14 13.28 6.92
C GLU A 674 -23.58 14.74 7.07
N VAL A 675 -24.07 15.38 5.99
CA VAL A 675 -24.65 16.73 6.08
C VAL A 675 -25.94 16.70 6.88
N LYS A 676 -26.80 15.70 6.65
CA LYS A 676 -28.01 15.50 7.45
C LYS A 676 -27.67 15.21 8.90
N ARG A 677 -26.61 14.43 9.17
CA ARG A 677 -26.09 14.19 10.52
C ARG A 677 -25.66 15.50 11.21
N LEU A 678 -25.01 16.43 10.51
CA LEU A 678 -24.71 17.76 11.06
C LEU A 678 -25.98 18.54 11.44
N ILE A 679 -27.08 18.37 10.70
CA ILE A 679 -28.33 19.09 10.97
C ILE A 679 -29.10 18.45 12.12
N TYR A 680 -29.26 17.12 12.10
CA TYR A 680 -30.20 16.35 12.93
C TYR A 680 -29.58 15.62 14.13
N SER A 681 -28.25 15.62 14.28
CA SER A 681 -27.57 15.03 15.45
C SER A 681 -26.73 16.09 16.17
N ARG A 682 -27.37 16.87 17.04
CA ARG A 682 -26.77 17.98 17.80
C ARG A 682 -26.63 17.70 19.29
N VAL A 683 -27.24 16.62 19.76
CA VAL A 683 -27.22 16.24 21.18
C VAL A 683 -26.40 14.97 21.37
N LYS A 684 -25.59 14.97 22.44
CA LYS A 684 -24.83 13.81 22.90
C LYS A 684 -25.16 13.55 24.36
N MET A 685 -25.21 12.29 24.74
CA MET A 685 -25.46 11.87 26.12
C MET A 685 -24.42 10.85 26.56
N ASN A 686 -23.97 10.97 27.81
CA ASN A 686 -23.28 9.92 28.54
C ASN A 686 -24.22 9.45 29.64
N ALA A 687 -24.41 8.14 29.76
CA ALA A 687 -25.25 7.55 30.77
C ALA A 687 -24.64 6.25 31.26
N LYS A 688 -24.66 6.04 32.58
CA LYS A 688 -24.31 4.77 33.20
C LYS A 688 -25.61 3.98 33.42
N VAL A 689 -25.72 2.80 32.83
CA VAL A 689 -26.91 1.96 32.87
C VAL A 689 -26.59 0.63 33.54
N PHE A 690 -27.59 -0.02 34.13
CA PHE A 690 -27.45 -1.43 34.47
C PHE A 690 -27.34 -2.26 33.21
N GLU A 691 -26.71 -3.42 33.32
CA GLU A 691 -26.58 -4.35 32.22
C GLU A 691 -27.93 -5.01 31.93
N ASP A 692 -28.71 -4.35 31.09
CA ASP A 692 -30.10 -4.70 30.82
C ASP A 692 -30.37 -4.54 29.32
N GLY A 693 -30.68 -5.66 28.66
CA GLY A 693 -30.80 -5.76 27.19
C GLY A 693 -29.49 -6.07 26.45
N ILE A 694 -29.62 -6.62 25.24
CA ILE A 694 -28.49 -6.89 24.34
C ILE A 694 -28.25 -5.63 23.49
N ILE A 695 -27.16 -4.93 23.73
CA ILE A 695 -26.83 -3.69 23.03
C ILE A 695 -25.48 -3.83 22.36
N GLN A 696 -25.44 -3.43 21.09
CA GLN A 696 -24.23 -3.43 20.28
C GLN A 696 -23.85 -2.00 19.93
N VAL A 697 -22.58 -1.79 19.59
CA VAL A 697 -22.15 -0.52 19.02
C VAL A 697 -22.89 -0.29 17.70
N GLY A 698 -23.39 0.92 17.49
CA GLY A 698 -24.22 1.29 16.34
C GLY A 698 -25.70 0.95 16.49
N SER A 699 -26.12 0.22 17.54
CA SER A 699 -27.55 0.01 17.81
C SER A 699 -28.25 1.32 18.15
N VAL A 700 -29.52 1.44 17.77
CA VAL A 700 -30.41 2.53 18.20
C VAL A 700 -31.11 2.09 19.48
N ILE A 701 -31.08 2.90 20.52
CA ILE A 701 -31.76 2.68 21.80
C ILE A 701 -32.71 3.83 22.08
N GLN A 702 -33.72 3.59 22.92
CA GLN A 702 -34.59 4.64 23.43
C GLN A 702 -34.23 4.95 24.88
N MET A 703 -33.90 6.21 25.17
CA MET A 703 -33.48 6.63 26.51
C MET A 703 -33.96 8.06 26.78
N PRO A 704 -34.78 8.28 27.81
CA PRO A 704 -35.25 9.60 28.18
C PRO A 704 -34.16 10.43 28.85
N ASP A 705 -34.29 11.75 28.74
CA ASP A 705 -33.56 12.69 29.58
C ASP A 705 -34.07 12.57 31.03
N ILE A 706 -33.17 12.36 31.99
CA ILE A 706 -33.54 12.20 33.41
C ILE A 706 -34.03 13.51 34.03
N TYR A 707 -33.75 14.65 33.40
CA TYR A 707 -34.13 16.00 33.87
C TYR A 707 -35.37 16.56 33.15
N ASP A 708 -35.85 15.91 32.09
CA ASP A 708 -37.04 16.37 31.37
C ASP A 708 -38.33 15.83 32.01
N SER A 709 -39.21 16.74 32.43
CA SER A 709 -40.50 16.40 33.03
C SER A 709 -41.58 16.01 32.02
N ASN A 710 -41.42 16.34 30.74
CA ASN A 710 -42.37 15.95 29.68
C ASN A 710 -42.24 14.46 29.34
N GLN A 711 -41.05 13.90 29.56
CA GLN A 711 -40.70 12.51 29.32
C GLN A 711 -41.02 11.68 30.56
N GLN A 712 -42.29 11.33 30.72
CA GLN A 712 -42.79 10.67 31.91
C GLN A 712 -42.46 9.18 31.89
N GLN A 713 -41.93 8.68 32.99
CA GLN A 713 -41.35 7.34 33.08
C GLN A 713 -41.54 6.77 34.47
N GLY A 714 -41.49 5.44 34.56
CA GLY A 714 -41.57 4.73 35.83
C GLY A 714 -41.63 3.22 35.61
N TYR A 715 -42.16 2.52 36.61
CA TYR A 715 -42.42 1.08 36.51
C TYR A 715 -43.90 0.77 36.73
N ILE A 716 -44.31 -0.37 36.18
CA ILE A 716 -45.67 -0.88 36.28
C ILE A 716 -45.83 -1.58 37.64
N THR A 717 -46.86 -1.18 38.38
CA THR A 717 -47.22 -1.75 39.69
C THR A 717 -48.38 -2.73 39.60
N GLY A 718 -49.13 -2.71 38.50
CA GLY A 718 -50.34 -3.52 38.30
C GLY A 718 -50.84 -3.44 36.87
N ARG A 719 -51.59 -4.47 36.44
CA ARG A 719 -52.31 -4.48 35.16
C ARG A 719 -53.65 -5.20 35.31
N ALA A 720 -54.71 -4.58 34.84
CA ALA A 720 -56.05 -5.16 34.72
C ALA A 720 -56.59 -4.90 33.30
N GLY A 721 -56.48 -5.91 32.42
CA GLY A 721 -56.84 -5.77 31.01
C GLY A 721 -55.97 -4.73 30.29
N ASN A 722 -56.59 -3.66 29.80
CA ASN A 722 -55.90 -2.53 29.15
C ASN A 722 -55.54 -1.40 30.12
N ASN A 723 -55.88 -1.54 31.41
CA ASN A 723 -55.55 -0.55 32.44
C ASN A 723 -54.24 -0.96 33.13
N PHE A 724 -53.30 -0.03 33.17
CA PHE A 724 -52.01 -0.19 33.82
C PHE A 724 -51.95 0.73 35.05
N ASP A 725 -51.40 0.23 36.14
CA ASP A 725 -51.07 1.00 37.35
C ASP A 725 -49.57 1.34 37.32
N THR A 726 -49.23 2.57 37.70
CA THR A 726 -47.86 3.10 37.58
C THR A 726 -47.29 3.54 38.92
N SER A 727 -45.96 3.52 39.02
CA SER A 727 -45.23 3.99 40.20
C SER A 727 -45.33 5.50 40.40
N GLU A 728 -45.40 6.26 39.31
CA GLU A 728 -45.42 7.73 39.29
C GLU A 728 -46.74 8.25 38.71
N PRO A 729 -47.20 9.45 39.11
CA PRO A 729 -48.40 10.06 38.56
C PRO A 729 -48.16 10.54 37.12
N ILE A 730 -49.15 10.36 36.24
CA ILE A 730 -49.08 10.75 34.83
C ILE A 730 -49.93 11.99 34.55
N THR A 731 -49.33 12.98 33.90
CA THR A 731 -49.98 14.18 33.37
C THR A 731 -50.17 14.05 31.87
N PHE A 732 -51.42 13.98 31.42
CA PHE A 732 -51.72 13.85 30.00
C PHE A 732 -51.81 15.22 29.32
N THR A 733 -50.95 15.45 28.32
CA THR A 733 -50.93 16.67 27.49
C THR A 733 -51.08 16.30 26.01
N GLY A 734 -52.28 16.44 25.47
CA GLY A 734 -52.58 16.08 24.08
C GLY A 734 -52.63 14.57 23.84
N SER A 735 -52.28 14.13 22.63
CA SER A 735 -52.22 12.71 22.27
C SER A 735 -50.88 12.12 22.68
N MET A 736 -50.88 11.21 23.65
CA MET A 736 -49.68 10.56 24.17
C MET A 736 -49.65 9.07 23.81
N TYR A 737 -48.44 8.56 23.69
CA TYR A 737 -48.15 7.16 23.40
C TYR A 737 -47.28 6.59 24.50
N VAL A 738 -47.47 5.31 24.79
CA VAL A 738 -46.72 4.58 25.80
C VAL A 738 -45.99 3.40 25.18
N LEU A 739 -44.77 3.17 25.63
CA LEU A 739 -44.05 1.92 25.46
C LEU A 739 -43.93 1.27 26.84
N VAL A 740 -44.12 -0.05 26.89
CA VAL A 740 -43.96 -0.84 28.11
C VAL A 740 -42.93 -1.93 27.86
N THR A 741 -42.05 -2.20 28.83
CA THR A 741 -41.13 -3.33 28.71
C THR A 741 -41.78 -4.60 29.23
N ASP A 742 -41.60 -5.71 28.53
CA ASP A 742 -41.99 -7.03 29.02
C ASP A 742 -41.08 -7.51 30.19
N SER A 743 -41.29 -8.73 30.66
CA SER A 743 -40.51 -9.34 31.75
C SER A 743 -39.02 -9.58 31.42
N MET A 744 -38.64 -9.45 30.15
CA MET A 744 -37.27 -9.60 29.66
C MET A 744 -36.61 -8.24 29.33
N GLY A 745 -37.33 -7.13 29.50
CA GLY A 745 -36.84 -5.78 29.22
C GLY A 745 -37.06 -5.31 27.78
N ASN A 746 -37.69 -6.11 26.91
CA ASN A 746 -37.96 -5.70 25.53
C ASN A 746 -39.13 -4.72 25.47
N PRO A 747 -39.01 -3.64 24.69
CA PRO A 747 -40.10 -2.70 24.54
C PRO A 747 -41.22 -3.22 23.65
N THR A 748 -42.45 -2.88 24.00
CA THR A 748 -43.59 -2.98 23.08
C THR A 748 -43.50 -1.91 21.99
N LEU A 749 -44.33 -2.05 20.94
CA LEU A 749 -44.66 -0.94 20.06
C LEU A 749 -45.23 0.26 20.83
N ARG A 750 -45.28 1.41 20.18
CA ARG A 750 -45.94 2.61 20.70
C ARG A 750 -47.45 2.40 20.65
N TYR A 751 -48.11 2.38 21.80
CA TYR A 751 -49.57 2.30 21.89
C TYR A 751 -50.15 3.64 22.34
N PRO A 752 -51.29 4.08 21.75
CA PRO A 752 -51.97 5.28 22.22
C PRO A 752 -52.43 5.06 23.67
N ALA A 753 -52.12 6.03 24.53
CA ALA A 753 -52.44 5.99 25.95
C ALA A 753 -53.47 7.06 26.29
N SER A 754 -54.47 6.71 27.09
CA SER A 754 -55.49 7.63 27.59
C SER A 754 -55.49 7.70 29.12
N PRO A 755 -55.90 8.85 29.70
CA PRO A 755 -55.97 9.01 31.14
C PRO A 755 -57.06 8.12 31.73
N ARG A 756 -56.74 7.56 32.89
CA ARG A 756 -57.72 6.89 33.74
C ARG A 756 -58.53 7.91 34.53
N THR A 757 -59.83 7.68 34.67
CA THR A 757 -60.73 8.57 35.43
C THR A 757 -60.69 8.30 36.93
N ASP A 758 -60.22 7.12 37.34
CA ASP A 758 -60.19 6.64 38.72
C ASP A 758 -58.90 6.97 39.47
N THR A 759 -57.77 7.13 38.78
CA THR A 759 -56.47 7.41 39.39
C THR A 759 -55.56 8.23 38.47
N LYS A 760 -54.63 9.00 39.08
CA LYS A 760 -53.52 9.64 38.37
C LYS A 760 -52.30 8.74 38.22
N TYR A 761 -52.27 7.61 38.93
CA TYR A 761 -51.19 6.61 38.92
C TYR A 761 -51.52 5.46 37.97
N GLY A 762 -51.86 5.79 36.72
CA GLY A 762 -52.18 4.78 35.73
C GLY A 762 -52.64 5.34 34.39
N PHE A 763 -52.63 4.48 33.38
CA PHE A 763 -53.07 4.79 32.02
C PHE A 763 -53.88 3.63 31.43
N THR A 764 -54.65 3.91 30.38
CA THR A 764 -55.33 2.90 29.58
C THR A 764 -54.70 2.83 28.19
N ALA A 765 -54.22 1.65 27.79
CA ALA A 765 -53.64 1.40 26.47
C ALA A 765 -53.94 -0.02 25.99
N ALA A 766 -54.22 -0.18 24.70
CA ALA A 766 -54.54 -1.48 24.08
C ALA A 766 -53.29 -2.32 23.75
N ILE A 767 -52.39 -2.45 24.73
CA ILE A 767 -51.17 -3.24 24.60
C ILE A 767 -51.54 -4.74 24.64
N PRO A 768 -50.99 -5.59 23.76
CA PRO A 768 -51.17 -7.04 23.82
C PRO A 768 -50.84 -7.64 25.19
N ASN A 769 -51.27 -8.88 25.42
CA ASN A 769 -51.00 -9.56 26.68
C ASN A 769 -49.50 -9.95 26.77
N ILE A 770 -48.69 -9.04 27.28
CA ILE A 770 -47.27 -9.23 27.55
C ILE A 770 -47.07 -9.64 29.01
N GLN A 771 -46.05 -10.46 29.27
CA GLN A 771 -45.64 -10.76 30.63
C GLN A 771 -45.01 -9.52 31.26
N LEU A 772 -45.44 -9.17 32.48
CA LEU A 772 -44.87 -8.06 33.22
C LEU A 772 -44.18 -8.56 34.48
N ASN A 773 -43.04 -7.97 34.80
CA ASN A 773 -42.44 -8.10 36.11
C ASN A 773 -43.06 -7.05 37.03
N ILE A 774 -43.79 -7.47 38.06
CA ILE A 774 -44.31 -6.57 39.09
C ILE A 774 -43.45 -6.74 40.33
N TRP A 775 -42.85 -5.65 40.80
CA TRP A 775 -41.99 -5.67 41.98
C TRP A 775 -42.77 -6.16 43.20
N ASN A 776 -42.27 -7.23 43.83
CA ASN A 776 -42.91 -7.87 44.98
C ASN A 776 -42.06 -7.80 46.26
N GLY A 777 -40.90 -7.13 46.21
CA GLY A 777 -40.00 -6.95 47.36
C GLY A 777 -39.17 -8.18 47.73
N ASP A 778 -39.24 -9.28 46.97
CA ASP A 778 -38.55 -10.55 47.28
C ASP A 778 -37.91 -11.17 46.03
N THR A 779 -38.70 -11.87 45.20
CA THR A 779 -38.20 -12.65 44.04
C THR A 779 -38.10 -11.87 42.73
N VAL A 780 -38.84 -10.76 42.58
CA VAL A 780 -38.82 -9.93 41.36
C VAL A 780 -38.20 -8.58 41.72
N GLN A 781 -36.93 -8.37 41.36
CA GLN A 781 -36.19 -7.14 41.70
C GLN A 781 -36.22 -6.06 40.62
N LEU A 782 -36.42 -6.43 39.35
CA LEU A 782 -36.49 -5.52 38.20
C LEU A 782 -37.92 -5.49 37.63
N PRO A 783 -38.74 -4.48 37.96
CA PRO A 783 -40.10 -4.38 37.44
C PRO A 783 -40.12 -3.94 35.97
N SER A 784 -41.18 -4.33 35.26
CA SER A 784 -41.52 -3.84 33.93
C SER A 784 -41.70 -2.33 33.95
N ARG A 785 -41.22 -1.69 32.90
CA ARG A 785 -41.05 -0.23 32.83
C ARG A 785 -42.06 0.34 31.87
N TYR A 786 -42.34 1.63 32.02
CA TYR A 786 -43.05 2.38 31.00
C TYR A 786 -42.36 3.71 30.72
N LEU A 787 -42.59 4.17 29.51
CA LEU A 787 -42.22 5.47 29.01
C LEU A 787 -43.42 6.04 28.25
N ILE A 788 -43.92 7.19 28.67
CA ILE A 788 -45.11 7.82 28.11
C ILE A 788 -44.83 9.29 27.78
N ALA A 789 -45.00 9.65 26.50
CA ALA A 789 -44.82 11.02 26.03
C ALA A 789 -45.62 11.26 24.73
N THR A 790 -45.56 12.46 24.18
CA THR A 790 -46.06 12.73 22.81
C THR A 790 -45.16 12.03 21.79
N VAL A 791 -45.60 11.88 20.53
CA VAL A 791 -44.77 11.26 19.48
C VAL A 791 -43.45 12.01 19.31
N GLU A 792 -43.51 13.34 19.27
CA GLU A 792 -42.35 14.23 19.13
C GLU A 792 -41.33 14.02 20.26
N GLU A 793 -41.81 13.90 21.50
CA GLU A 793 -40.94 13.62 22.66
C GLU A 793 -40.42 12.19 22.70
N LEU A 794 -41.13 11.21 22.14
CA LEU A 794 -40.60 9.84 22.05
C LEU A 794 -39.53 9.72 20.97
N ASP A 795 -39.62 10.51 19.90
CA ASP A 795 -38.63 10.56 18.84
C ASP A 795 -37.34 11.27 19.27
N SER A 796 -37.44 12.31 20.13
CA SER A 796 -36.28 13.00 20.72
C SER A 796 -35.47 12.14 21.70
N GLN A 797 -35.97 10.94 22.03
CA GLN A 797 -35.34 9.98 22.95
C GLN A 797 -34.62 8.84 22.24
N LEU A 798 -34.51 8.87 20.91
CA LEU A 798 -33.78 7.87 20.17
C LEU A 798 -32.30 8.25 20.10
N TRP A 799 -31.44 7.28 20.41
CA TRP A 799 -30.00 7.48 20.45
C TRP A 799 -29.27 6.36 19.75
N THR A 800 -28.27 6.69 18.93
CA THR A 800 -27.29 5.73 18.43
C THR A 800 -26.23 5.50 19.50
N VAL A 801 -25.90 4.23 19.75
CA VAL A 801 -24.87 3.83 20.72
C VAL A 801 -23.49 3.96 20.10
N ASN A 802 -22.65 4.79 20.70
CA ASN A 802 -21.36 5.18 20.14
C ASN A 802 -20.20 4.38 20.72
N SER A 803 -20.27 4.15 22.03
CA SER A 803 -19.34 3.31 22.75
C SER A 803 -20.05 2.67 23.92
N ILE A 804 -19.55 1.50 24.28
CA ILE A 804 -20.03 0.72 25.41
C ILE A 804 -18.78 0.38 26.23
N LYS A 805 -18.78 0.76 27.51
CA LYS A 805 -17.68 0.48 28.44
C LYS A 805 -18.21 -0.31 29.64
N PRO A 806 -17.77 -1.56 29.83
CA PRO A 806 -18.15 -2.34 31.00
C PRO A 806 -17.45 -1.79 32.25
N ASN A 807 -18.17 -1.72 33.36
CA ASN A 807 -17.65 -1.32 34.67
C ASN A 807 -17.52 -2.53 35.61
N THR A 808 -16.75 -2.39 36.68
CA THR A 808 -16.52 -3.47 37.67
C THR A 808 -17.71 -3.73 38.59
N ASP A 809 -18.79 -2.95 38.49
CA ASP A 809 -19.97 -2.96 39.37
C ASP A 809 -21.25 -3.47 38.67
N ASN A 810 -21.10 -4.32 37.64
CA ASN A 810 -22.20 -4.85 36.82
C ASN A 810 -23.06 -3.75 36.17
N THR A 811 -22.41 -2.65 35.80
CA THR A 811 -23.01 -1.56 35.03
C THR A 811 -22.19 -1.28 33.79
N VAL A 812 -22.77 -0.46 32.92
CA VAL A 812 -22.23 -0.14 31.61
C VAL A 812 -22.30 1.36 31.43
N SER A 813 -21.18 1.98 31.06
CA SER A 813 -21.18 3.37 30.64
C SER A 813 -21.37 3.44 29.12
N LEU A 814 -22.44 4.13 28.70
CA LEU A 814 -22.79 4.37 27.31
C LEU A 814 -22.45 5.81 26.95
N THR A 815 -21.79 5.99 25.81
CA THR A 815 -21.80 7.27 25.09
C THR A 815 -22.72 7.13 23.90
N VAL A 816 -23.64 8.06 23.72
CA VAL A 816 -24.65 8.00 22.66
C VAL A 816 -24.84 9.36 21.98
N SER A 817 -25.24 9.35 20.72
CA SER A 817 -25.61 10.54 19.95
C SER A 817 -27.05 10.46 19.46
N GLU A 818 -27.67 11.63 19.35
CA GLU A 818 -29.04 11.78 18.84
C GLU A 818 -29.23 11.03 17.52
N TYR A 819 -30.27 10.19 17.48
CA TYR A 819 -30.68 9.48 16.28
C TYR A 819 -31.91 10.14 15.68
N SER A 820 -31.94 10.27 14.36
CA SER A 820 -33.10 10.72 13.61
C SER A 820 -33.23 9.95 12.31
N ASP A 821 -34.44 9.50 12.01
CA ASP A 821 -34.79 8.90 10.71
C ASP A 821 -34.48 9.83 9.54
N SER A 822 -34.53 11.16 9.75
CA SER A 822 -34.24 12.17 8.74
C SER A 822 -32.78 12.14 8.25
N ILE A 823 -31.89 11.45 8.96
CA ILE A 823 -30.50 11.23 8.52
C ILE A 823 -30.45 10.27 7.32
N TYR A 824 -31.39 9.32 7.24
CA TYR A 824 -31.38 8.23 6.26
C TYR A 824 -32.46 8.34 5.18
N SER A 825 -33.37 9.29 5.30
CA SER A 825 -34.50 9.51 4.36
C SER A 825 -34.15 10.36 3.16
#